data_AF-A0A521VLW0-F1
#
_entry.id   AF-A0A521VLW0-F1
#
_cell.length_a   1.000
_cell.length_b   1.000
_cell.length_c   1.000
_cell.angle_alpha   90.00
_cell.angle_beta   90.00
_cell.angle_gamma   90.00
#
_symmetry.space_group_name_H-M   'P 1'
#
loop_
_entity.id
_entity.type
_entity.pdbx_description
1 polymer ?
#
loop_
_entity_poly.entity_id
_entity_poly.type
_entity_poly.pdbx_seq_one_letter_code
_entity_poly.pdbx_strand_id
1 'polypeptide(L)'
;MLSGKTPPLPPLGEGGSNTSSVANAGTYSQASSDSFQKGAALSSPPLRGGAGEEKTEEKNLPPAIADFQKGADFSSPPLRGGAGGEKILPELIHQFHLLLKELDPHLWDLLKNWQAKKANYAADEFIYRVRGKEIKLPTKWKSLSGTKIPKVILPKFKDWGEIVRWCLQENVPGEFPYTAGVFPFKRKGEDPTRMFAGEGAPERTNLRFHYLSQGMPASRLSTAFDSVTLYGEDPHNRPDIFGKIGNSGVSICCLDDAKKLYSGFDLCDPKTSVSMTINGPAATMCAFFMNAAIDQQCEKFIRENHLEHLVEAKLKELYDDKKLTRPGYRSLPLGLPPAPSEGGGAVSTPPPSEGAGGGLGLLLLGVTGDQILPPDVYQEIKAKALNSVRGTVQADILKEDQAQNTCIFSTEFSLKLMGDVQAYFIKNKVRNFYSVSISGYHIAEAGANPISQLAFTLSNGFTFVEYYLSRGMKIDDFAPNLSFFFSNGIDPEYAVIGRVARRIWAKAMKLRYGANERAQMLKYHIQTSGRSLHAQEIDFNDIRTTLQALYAIYDNCNSLHTNAYDEAITTPTEESVRRAVAIQLIINHELGLAKNENPLQGSFIIEELTDLVEEAVLTEFDRITERGGVLGAMETMYQRGKIQEESLFYETLKNSGEYPIIGVNTFLSQKGSPTILPREVIRSTEEEKLAQIATVENLKKANAGNGAAALKKLQLSALHNENIFAALMEAVKCCSLGQITHALYEVGGQYRRNM
;
A
#
# COMPACT_ATOMS: atom_id res chain seq x y z
N MET A 1 -16.72 28.90 51.97
CA MET A 1 -16.32 30.19 52.56
C MET A 1 -15.13 30.72 51.78
N LEU A 2 -15.18 32.01 51.40
CA LEU A 2 -14.14 32.87 50.79
C LEU A 2 -13.65 32.42 49.39
N SER A 3 -14.16 32.90 48.25
CA SER A 3 -14.32 34.26 47.68
C SER A 3 -12.99 34.94 47.25
N GLY A 4 -12.70 34.89 45.95
CA GLY A 4 -11.72 35.75 45.26
C GLY A 4 -12.29 36.18 43.91
N LYS A 5 -12.59 37.47 43.76
CA LYS A 5 -13.25 38.12 42.61
C LYS A 5 -12.22 38.48 41.53
N THR A 6 -12.55 38.23 40.27
CA THR A 6 -11.93 38.83 39.07
C THR A 6 -12.77 40.04 38.59
N PRO A 7 -12.15 41.11 38.06
CA PRO A 7 -12.87 42.31 37.61
C PRO A 7 -13.38 42.20 36.15
N PRO A 8 -14.39 43.00 35.75
CA PRO A 8 -15.06 42.88 34.45
C PRO A 8 -14.38 43.69 33.34
N LEU A 9 -14.49 43.20 32.10
CA LEU A 9 -14.11 43.87 30.85
C LEU A 9 -15.11 44.99 30.48
N PRO A 10 -14.67 46.09 29.84
CA PRO A 10 -15.56 47.18 29.40
C PRO A 10 -16.21 46.90 28.02
N PRO A 11 -17.31 47.61 27.67
CA PRO A 11 -18.15 47.29 26.53
C PRO A 11 -17.62 47.86 25.21
N LEU A 12 -17.90 47.13 24.12
CA LEU A 12 -17.69 47.57 22.73
C LEU A 12 -18.75 48.61 22.35
N GLY A 13 -18.30 49.79 21.94
CA GLY A 13 -19.12 50.85 21.36
C GLY A 13 -19.21 50.72 19.83
N GLU A 14 -20.40 51.00 19.32
CA GLU A 14 -20.74 51.11 17.90
C GLU A 14 -20.21 52.40 17.25
N GLY A 15 -20.00 52.33 15.92
CA GLY A 15 -20.31 53.43 15.00
C GLY A 15 -19.12 54.10 14.31
N GLY A 16 -19.07 54.02 12.98
CA GLY A 16 -18.29 54.99 12.18
C GLY A 16 -17.80 54.53 10.81
N SER A 17 -18.67 54.65 9.82
CA SER A 17 -18.44 54.60 8.37
C SER A 17 -17.13 55.20 7.85
N ASN A 18 -16.52 54.56 6.85
CA ASN A 18 -16.14 55.27 5.62
C ASN A 18 -15.95 54.34 4.41
N THR A 19 -16.61 54.77 3.34
CA THR A 19 -16.74 54.21 2.00
C THR A 19 -15.58 54.62 1.09
N SER A 20 -15.12 53.70 0.23
CA SER A 20 -14.57 54.00 -1.11
C SER A 20 -14.73 52.73 -1.97
N SER A 21 -15.77 52.65 -2.80
CA SER A 21 -15.80 52.95 -4.25
C SER A 21 -14.70 52.22 -5.04
N VAL A 22 -15.00 51.05 -5.60
CA VAL A 22 -15.46 50.84 -7.00
C VAL A 22 -14.32 50.99 -8.04
N ALA A 23 -13.90 49.85 -8.59
CA ALA A 23 -13.63 49.69 -10.00
C ALA A 23 -13.96 48.24 -10.39
N ASN A 24 -14.97 48.12 -11.26
CA ASN A 24 -15.52 46.90 -11.78
C ASN A 24 -15.19 46.84 -13.28
N ALA A 25 -15.32 45.65 -13.87
CA ALA A 25 -15.42 45.34 -15.31
C ALA A 25 -14.15 44.93 -16.09
N GLY A 26 -14.31 43.82 -16.80
CA GLY A 26 -13.39 43.23 -17.77
C GLY A 26 -13.74 41.76 -18.05
N THR A 27 -15.01 41.46 -18.32
CA THR A 27 -15.54 41.02 -19.63
C THR A 27 -15.23 39.58 -20.04
N TYR A 28 -16.31 38.81 -20.07
CA TYR A 28 -16.55 37.62 -20.89
C TYR A 28 -15.99 37.78 -22.31
N SER A 29 -15.33 36.73 -22.80
CA SER A 29 -15.10 36.49 -24.21
C SER A 29 -15.53 35.06 -24.53
N GLN A 30 -16.76 34.92 -25.05
CA GLN A 30 -17.13 33.83 -25.93
C GLN A 30 -16.28 33.90 -27.19
N ALA A 31 -15.64 32.81 -27.57
CA ALA A 31 -15.17 32.59 -28.94
C ALA A 31 -15.28 31.10 -29.29
N SER A 32 -16.34 30.81 -30.04
CA SER A 32 -16.43 29.89 -31.18
C SER A 32 -15.86 28.46 -31.07
N SER A 33 -16.81 27.54 -31.05
CA SER A 33 -16.86 26.34 -31.89
C SER A 33 -16.27 26.55 -33.28
N ASP A 34 -15.30 25.73 -33.69
CA ASP A 34 -15.46 24.77 -34.79
C ASP A 34 -14.13 24.10 -35.15
N SER A 35 -14.24 22.84 -35.57
CA SER A 35 -13.22 22.01 -36.21
C SER A 35 -12.05 21.53 -35.34
N PHE A 36 -12.09 20.25 -34.96
CA PHE A 36 -11.10 19.25 -35.38
C PHE A 36 -11.58 17.87 -34.94
N GLN A 37 -12.47 17.29 -35.75
CA GLN A 37 -12.61 15.84 -35.86
C GLN A 37 -11.27 15.29 -36.39
N LYS A 38 -10.67 14.38 -35.64
CA LYS A 38 -9.95 13.19 -36.14
C LYS A 38 -9.53 12.33 -34.94
N GLY A 39 -10.44 11.43 -34.56
CA GLY A 39 -10.15 10.35 -33.63
C GLY A 39 -9.12 9.41 -34.22
N ALA A 40 -8.02 9.20 -33.50
CA ALA A 40 -7.08 8.13 -33.76
C ALA A 40 -7.62 6.83 -33.13
N ALA A 41 -8.17 5.96 -33.97
CA ALA A 41 -8.50 4.60 -33.60
C ALA A 41 -7.22 3.79 -33.37
N LEU A 42 -7.04 3.24 -32.17
CA LEU A 42 -6.00 2.24 -31.87
C LEU A 42 -6.63 0.85 -31.96
N SER A 43 -6.36 0.19 -33.09
CA SER A 43 -6.72 -1.19 -33.40
C SER A 43 -5.90 -2.20 -32.60
N SER A 44 -6.57 -3.20 -32.02
CA SER A 44 -5.99 -4.51 -31.68
C SER A 44 -6.19 -5.49 -32.85
N PRO A 45 -5.32 -6.49 -33.05
CA PRO A 45 -5.10 -7.11 -34.37
C PRO A 45 -6.19 -8.11 -34.77
N PRO A 46 -6.49 -8.25 -36.07
CA PRO A 46 -7.47 -9.22 -36.55
C PRO A 46 -6.85 -10.62 -36.67
N LEU A 47 -7.61 -11.63 -36.24
CA LEU A 47 -7.38 -13.02 -36.62
C LEU A 47 -7.82 -13.19 -38.09
N ARG A 48 -6.88 -13.60 -38.95
CA ARG A 48 -7.12 -13.82 -40.39
C ARG A 48 -7.35 -15.30 -40.68
N GLY A 49 -8.40 -15.60 -41.44
CA GLY A 49 -8.52 -16.86 -42.19
C GLY A 49 -9.94 -17.19 -42.67
N GLY A 50 -10.23 -16.91 -43.95
CA GLY A 50 -11.32 -17.54 -44.71
C GLY A 50 -12.24 -16.56 -45.46
N ALA A 51 -12.00 -16.36 -46.76
CA ALA A 51 -12.88 -15.61 -47.66
C ALA A 51 -14.09 -16.46 -48.09
N GLY A 52 -15.29 -15.85 -48.12
CA GLY A 52 -16.50 -16.46 -48.67
C GLY A 52 -17.76 -15.63 -48.40
N GLU A 53 -18.20 -14.89 -49.43
CA GLU A 53 -19.55 -14.40 -49.78
C GLU A 53 -20.45 -13.69 -48.73
N GLU A 54 -20.87 -12.47 -49.09
CA GLU A 54 -21.90 -11.66 -48.44
C GLU A 54 -23.23 -12.40 -48.31
N LYS A 55 -23.63 -12.72 -47.06
CA LYS A 55 -25.02 -12.96 -46.66
C LYS A 55 -25.28 -12.30 -45.30
N THR A 56 -26.11 -11.26 -45.33
CA THR A 56 -27.00 -10.70 -44.28
C THR A 56 -26.66 -10.99 -42.81
N GLU A 57 -26.38 -9.90 -42.07
CA GLU A 57 -26.07 -9.77 -40.63
C GLU A 57 -27.16 -10.25 -39.64
N GLU A 58 -27.72 -11.44 -39.82
CA GLU A 58 -28.83 -11.93 -38.99
C GLU A 58 -28.41 -12.94 -37.90
N LYS A 59 -27.10 -13.14 -37.66
CA LYS A 59 -26.61 -14.33 -36.91
C LYS A 59 -25.91 -14.11 -35.56
N ASN A 60 -25.79 -12.90 -35.03
CA ASN A 60 -25.11 -12.66 -33.74
C ASN A 60 -26.00 -11.95 -32.70
N LEU A 61 -27.18 -12.52 -32.46
CA LEU A 61 -28.06 -12.11 -31.37
C LEU A 61 -27.82 -13.01 -30.13
N PRO A 62 -27.91 -12.48 -28.89
CA PRO A 62 -27.79 -13.31 -27.68
C PRO A 62 -28.84 -14.44 -27.71
N PRO A 63 -28.61 -15.59 -27.05
CA PRO A 63 -29.53 -16.73 -27.11
C PRO A 63 -30.96 -16.37 -26.68
N ALA A 64 -31.17 -15.38 -25.81
CA ALA A 64 -32.51 -14.90 -25.48
C ALA A 64 -33.26 -14.30 -26.70
N ILE A 65 -32.58 -13.65 -27.65
CA ILE A 65 -33.21 -13.16 -28.89
C ILE A 65 -33.20 -14.24 -29.99
N ALA A 66 -32.16 -15.08 -30.03
CA ALA A 66 -32.14 -16.22 -30.94
C ALA A 66 -33.26 -17.24 -30.61
N ASP A 67 -33.63 -17.41 -29.34
CA ASP A 67 -34.77 -18.22 -28.87
C ASP A 67 -36.12 -17.52 -29.17
N PHE A 68 -36.15 -16.19 -29.14
CA PHE A 68 -37.31 -15.40 -29.60
C PHE A 68 -37.52 -15.50 -31.12
N GLN A 69 -36.45 -15.57 -31.91
CA GLN A 69 -36.50 -15.71 -33.37
C GLN A 69 -36.62 -17.17 -33.86
N LYS A 70 -36.20 -18.15 -33.06
CA LYS A 70 -36.26 -19.59 -33.42
C LYS A 70 -37.45 -20.35 -32.84
N GLY A 71 -38.41 -19.65 -32.23
CA GLY A 71 -39.59 -20.28 -31.66
C GLY A 71 -39.22 -21.15 -30.46
N ALA A 72 -39.17 -20.54 -29.29
CA ALA A 72 -39.35 -21.29 -28.05
C ALA A 72 -40.61 -22.17 -28.19
N ASP A 73 -40.45 -23.45 -27.89
CA ASP A 73 -41.52 -24.44 -27.88
C ASP A 73 -42.64 -23.99 -26.92
N PHE A 74 -43.71 -23.43 -27.48
CA PHE A 74 -44.97 -23.18 -26.80
C PHE A 74 -45.89 -24.40 -26.96
N SER A 75 -45.45 -25.60 -26.54
CA SER A 75 -46.35 -26.75 -26.39
C SER A 75 -47.42 -26.56 -25.30
N SER A 76 -47.57 -25.35 -24.75
CA SER A 76 -48.78 -24.92 -24.08
C SER A 76 -49.74 -24.34 -25.13
N PRO A 77 -50.99 -24.84 -25.21
CA PRO A 77 -51.87 -24.60 -26.34
C PRO A 77 -52.04 -23.11 -26.62
N PRO A 78 -52.22 -22.72 -27.90
CA PRO A 78 -52.30 -21.32 -28.28
C PRO A 78 -53.42 -20.66 -27.48
N LEU A 79 -53.11 -19.54 -26.83
CA LEU A 79 -54.13 -18.58 -26.44
C LEU A 79 -54.91 -18.28 -27.73
N ARG A 80 -56.13 -18.82 -27.82
CA ARG A 80 -57.00 -18.68 -28.98
C ARG A 80 -57.07 -17.21 -29.35
N GLY A 81 -56.58 -16.91 -30.56
CA GLY A 81 -56.56 -15.58 -31.12
C GLY A 81 -57.97 -14.98 -31.23
N GLY A 82 -58.14 -13.81 -30.63
CA GLY A 82 -58.92 -12.76 -31.26
C GLY A 82 -58.04 -12.02 -32.27
N ALA A 83 -58.64 -11.44 -33.32
CA ALA A 83 -58.00 -10.78 -34.46
C ALA A 83 -57.03 -9.60 -34.17
N GLY A 84 -56.61 -9.40 -32.91
CA GLY A 84 -55.59 -8.43 -32.49
C GLY A 84 -54.18 -9.01 -32.30
N GLY A 85 -54.01 -10.33 -32.15
CA GLY A 85 -52.72 -10.96 -31.81
C GLY A 85 -51.65 -10.89 -32.90
N GLU A 86 -52.03 -10.95 -34.18
CA GLU A 86 -51.09 -10.94 -35.33
C GLU A 86 -50.38 -9.59 -35.53
N LYS A 87 -50.92 -8.50 -34.97
CA LYS A 87 -50.31 -7.16 -35.04
C LYS A 87 -49.37 -6.83 -33.88
N ILE A 88 -49.45 -7.55 -32.77
CA ILE A 88 -48.73 -7.21 -31.53
C ILE A 88 -47.25 -7.61 -31.62
N LEU A 89 -46.93 -8.79 -32.16
CA LEU A 89 -45.54 -9.26 -32.22
C LEU A 89 -44.63 -8.38 -33.09
N PRO A 90 -45.03 -7.98 -34.32
CA PRO A 90 -44.23 -7.04 -35.12
C PRO A 90 -44.04 -5.68 -34.42
N GLU A 91 -45.07 -5.19 -33.72
CA GLU A 91 -44.98 -3.94 -32.96
C GLU A 91 -44.00 -4.06 -31.79
N LEU A 92 -44.04 -5.17 -31.02
CA LEU A 92 -43.09 -5.42 -29.94
C LEU A 92 -41.64 -5.52 -30.44
N ILE A 93 -41.41 -6.14 -31.60
CA ILE A 93 -40.08 -6.20 -32.23
C ILE A 93 -39.64 -4.80 -32.68
N HIS A 94 -40.55 -4.01 -33.25
CA HIS A 94 -40.26 -2.64 -33.63
C HIS A 94 -39.88 -1.78 -32.41
N GLN A 95 -40.67 -1.83 -31.34
CA GLN A 95 -40.38 -1.15 -30.07
C GLN A 95 -39.06 -1.62 -29.46
N PHE A 96 -38.75 -2.92 -29.51
CA PHE A 96 -37.47 -3.44 -29.07
C PHE A 96 -36.30 -2.82 -29.85
N HIS A 97 -36.38 -2.75 -31.18
CA HIS A 97 -35.33 -2.13 -32.00
C HIS A 97 -35.21 -0.62 -31.79
N LEU A 98 -36.30 0.08 -31.46
CA LEU A 98 -36.25 1.49 -31.08
C LEU A 98 -35.49 1.67 -29.76
N LEU A 99 -35.87 0.92 -28.72
CA LEU A 99 -35.18 0.95 -27.42
C LEU A 99 -33.72 0.53 -27.53
N LEU A 100 -33.40 -0.43 -28.40
CA LEU A 100 -32.03 -0.88 -28.62
C LEU A 100 -31.14 0.21 -29.23
N LYS A 101 -31.69 1.13 -30.04
CA LYS A 101 -30.96 2.27 -30.59
C LYS A 101 -30.67 3.34 -29.53
N GLU A 102 -31.50 3.42 -28.50
CA GLU A 102 -31.32 4.34 -27.38
C GLU A 102 -30.34 3.79 -26.32
N LEU A 103 -30.14 2.47 -26.28
CA LEU A 103 -29.23 1.81 -25.36
C LEU A 103 -27.77 2.07 -25.73
N ASP A 104 -26.93 2.37 -24.72
CA ASP A 104 -25.48 2.44 -24.90
C ASP A 104 -24.96 1.12 -25.52
N PRO A 105 -24.25 1.16 -26.68
CA PRO A 105 -23.76 -0.03 -27.36
C PRO A 105 -22.93 -0.96 -26.48
N HIS A 106 -22.20 -0.42 -25.49
CA HIS A 106 -21.40 -1.20 -24.55
C HIS A 106 -22.27 -2.11 -23.68
N LEU A 107 -23.44 -1.65 -23.26
CA LEU A 107 -24.38 -2.45 -22.46
C LEU A 107 -24.97 -3.59 -23.28
N TRP A 108 -25.23 -3.34 -24.57
CA TRP A 108 -25.69 -4.39 -25.47
C TRP A 108 -24.62 -5.46 -25.70
N ASP A 109 -23.37 -5.05 -25.91
CA ASP A 109 -22.25 -5.98 -26.04
C ASP A 109 -22.01 -6.80 -24.77
N LEU A 110 -22.18 -6.20 -23.59
CA LEU A 110 -22.13 -6.91 -22.32
C LEU A 110 -23.19 -8.02 -22.25
N LEU A 111 -24.45 -7.71 -22.59
CA LEU A 111 -25.55 -8.67 -22.59
C LEU A 111 -25.34 -9.80 -23.61
N LYS A 112 -24.88 -9.50 -24.82
CA LYS A 112 -24.51 -10.51 -25.83
C LYS A 112 -23.47 -11.49 -25.30
N ASN A 113 -22.44 -10.97 -24.62
CA ASN A 113 -21.29 -11.75 -24.18
C ASN A 113 -21.50 -12.42 -22.81
N TRP A 114 -22.61 -12.16 -22.11
CA TRP A 114 -22.88 -12.68 -20.77
C TRP A 114 -22.83 -14.22 -20.70
N GLN A 115 -23.41 -14.92 -21.67
CA GLN A 115 -23.44 -16.38 -21.68
C GLN A 115 -22.04 -16.97 -21.93
N ALA A 116 -21.26 -16.34 -22.81
CA ALA A 116 -19.86 -16.72 -23.04
C ALA A 116 -19.02 -16.50 -21.77
N LYS A 117 -19.21 -15.36 -21.06
CA LYS A 117 -18.56 -15.10 -19.77
C LYS A 117 -18.90 -16.19 -18.74
N LYS A 118 -20.17 -16.55 -18.57
CA LYS A 118 -20.57 -17.65 -17.68
C LYS A 118 -19.94 -18.98 -18.07
N ALA A 119 -19.90 -19.30 -19.37
CA ALA A 119 -19.27 -20.52 -19.86
C ALA A 119 -17.77 -20.56 -19.51
N ASN A 120 -17.05 -19.44 -19.66
CA ASN A 120 -15.62 -19.33 -19.34
C ASN A 120 -15.33 -19.61 -17.85
N TYR A 121 -16.14 -19.09 -16.93
CA TYR A 121 -15.98 -19.34 -15.50
C TYR A 121 -16.51 -20.73 -15.06
N ALA A 122 -17.41 -21.34 -15.83
CA ALA A 122 -17.94 -22.69 -15.57
C ALA A 122 -17.04 -23.82 -16.12
N ALA A 123 -16.19 -23.53 -17.13
CA ALA A 123 -15.18 -24.44 -17.66
C ALA A 123 -14.24 -24.92 -16.55
N ASP A 124 -13.55 -26.05 -16.73
CA ASP A 124 -12.63 -26.57 -15.69
C ASP A 124 -11.31 -25.76 -15.61
N GLU A 125 -10.94 -25.08 -16.69
CA GLU A 125 -9.80 -24.17 -16.75
C GLU A 125 -10.22 -22.80 -17.31
N PHE A 126 -9.65 -21.74 -16.74
CA PHE A 126 -9.73 -20.38 -17.25
C PHE A 126 -8.39 -20.00 -17.88
N ILE A 127 -8.44 -19.47 -19.10
CA ILE A 127 -7.26 -19.09 -19.87
C ILE A 127 -7.27 -17.58 -20.06
N TYR A 128 -6.19 -16.92 -19.64
CA TYR A 128 -6.00 -15.50 -19.89
C TYR A 128 -4.55 -15.20 -20.25
N ARG A 129 -4.33 -14.07 -20.93
CA ARG A 129 -3.00 -13.67 -21.42
C ARG A 129 -2.42 -12.58 -20.54
N VAL A 130 -1.20 -12.80 -20.05
CA VAL A 130 -0.42 -11.80 -19.30
C VAL A 130 0.91 -11.60 -20.00
N ARG A 131 1.17 -10.38 -20.49
CA ARG A 131 2.42 -10.02 -21.20
C ARG A 131 2.76 -11.01 -22.33
N GLY A 132 1.75 -11.45 -23.09
CA GLY A 132 1.89 -12.41 -24.19
C GLY A 132 1.98 -13.88 -23.80
N LYS A 133 2.00 -14.22 -22.49
CA LYS A 133 1.98 -15.61 -22.00
C LYS A 133 0.57 -16.05 -21.65
N GLU A 134 0.17 -17.23 -22.11
CA GLU A 134 -1.08 -17.86 -21.69
C GLU A 134 -0.92 -18.48 -20.31
N ILE A 135 -1.80 -18.08 -19.39
CA ILE A 135 -1.89 -18.63 -18.06
C ILE A 135 -3.18 -19.43 -17.99
N LYS A 136 -3.05 -20.73 -17.68
CA LYS A 136 -4.17 -21.63 -17.44
C LYS A 136 -4.35 -21.82 -15.94
N LEU A 137 -5.55 -21.55 -15.43
CA LEU A 137 -5.88 -21.70 -14.03
C LEU A 137 -7.08 -22.64 -13.88
N PRO A 138 -7.04 -23.62 -12.96
CA PRO A 138 -8.24 -24.37 -12.63
C PRO A 138 -9.25 -23.42 -12.00
N THR A 139 -10.51 -23.51 -12.43
CA THR A 139 -11.63 -22.68 -11.91
C THR A 139 -12.31 -23.31 -10.70
N LYS A 140 -12.02 -24.58 -10.43
CA LYS A 140 -12.66 -25.38 -9.38
C LYS A 140 -11.61 -26.02 -8.48
N TRP A 141 -11.98 -26.20 -7.23
CA TRP A 141 -11.27 -26.99 -6.23
C TRP A 141 -12.15 -28.19 -5.84
N LYS A 142 -11.55 -29.34 -5.53
CA LYS A 142 -12.28 -30.53 -5.04
C LYS A 142 -12.14 -30.64 -3.52
N SER A 143 -13.25 -30.61 -2.78
CA SER A 143 -13.26 -30.82 -1.33
C SER A 143 -13.03 -32.29 -0.95
N LEU A 144 -12.78 -32.57 0.32
CA LEU A 144 -12.66 -33.94 0.85
C LEU A 144 -13.93 -34.78 0.58
N SER A 145 -15.11 -34.15 0.58
CA SER A 145 -16.38 -34.80 0.24
C SER A 145 -16.57 -35.04 -1.27
N GLY A 146 -15.62 -34.61 -2.10
CA GLY A 146 -15.65 -34.76 -3.55
C GLY A 146 -16.36 -33.63 -4.31
N THR A 147 -16.93 -32.64 -3.61
CA THR A 147 -17.61 -31.49 -4.22
C THR A 147 -16.63 -30.62 -4.98
N LYS A 148 -16.93 -30.31 -6.25
CA LYS A 148 -16.18 -29.34 -7.06
C LYS A 148 -16.70 -27.92 -6.80
N ILE A 149 -16.01 -27.17 -5.96
CA ILE A 149 -16.38 -25.81 -5.56
C ILE A 149 -15.72 -24.82 -6.53
N PRO A 150 -16.47 -23.91 -7.18
CA PRO A 150 -15.90 -22.87 -8.02
C PRO A 150 -15.15 -21.82 -7.22
N LYS A 151 -14.01 -21.37 -7.76
CA LYS A 151 -13.23 -20.23 -7.25
C LYS A 151 -13.96 -18.91 -7.43
N VAL A 152 -14.63 -18.72 -8.56
CA VAL A 152 -15.45 -17.53 -8.81
C VAL A 152 -16.84 -17.99 -9.23
N ILE A 153 -17.87 -17.47 -8.57
CA ILE A 153 -19.27 -17.79 -8.86
C ILE A 153 -19.96 -16.57 -9.46
N LEU A 154 -20.69 -16.77 -10.57
CA LEU A 154 -21.50 -15.74 -11.20
C LEU A 154 -22.97 -15.86 -10.76
N PRO A 155 -23.72 -14.74 -10.73
CA PRO A 155 -25.13 -14.77 -10.38
C PRO A 155 -25.96 -15.54 -11.42
N LYS A 156 -27.10 -16.08 -10.97
CA LYS A 156 -28.05 -16.83 -11.80
C LYS A 156 -29.17 -15.94 -12.37
N PHE A 157 -28.92 -14.64 -12.49
CA PHE A 157 -29.90 -13.67 -12.99
C PHE A 157 -30.37 -14.01 -14.40
N LYS A 158 -31.67 -13.78 -14.63
CA LYS A 158 -32.32 -13.87 -15.94
C LYS A 158 -32.68 -12.50 -16.48
N ASP A 159 -33.04 -11.58 -15.59
CA ASP A 159 -33.34 -10.19 -15.94
C ASP A 159 -32.09 -9.47 -16.46
N TRP A 160 -32.24 -8.76 -17.58
CA TRP A 160 -31.12 -8.03 -18.20
C TRP A 160 -30.72 -6.80 -17.40
N GLY A 161 -31.67 -6.15 -16.71
CA GLY A 161 -31.40 -5.03 -15.81
C GLY A 161 -30.49 -5.45 -14.66
N GLU A 162 -30.79 -6.57 -14.00
CA GLU A 162 -29.94 -7.12 -12.93
C GLU A 162 -28.55 -7.53 -13.42
N ILE A 163 -28.44 -8.13 -14.61
CA ILE A 163 -27.14 -8.49 -15.20
C ILE A 163 -26.30 -7.23 -15.44
N VAL A 164 -26.88 -6.20 -16.05
CA VAL A 164 -26.20 -4.94 -16.34
C VAL A 164 -25.80 -4.24 -15.04
N ARG A 165 -26.73 -4.11 -14.08
CA ARG A 165 -26.46 -3.50 -12.78
C ARG A 165 -25.31 -4.19 -12.07
N TRP A 166 -25.35 -5.53 -12.00
CA TRP A 166 -24.30 -6.31 -11.35
C TRP A 166 -22.93 -6.14 -12.02
N CYS A 167 -22.86 -6.17 -13.36
CA CYS A 167 -21.61 -5.98 -14.07
C CYS A 167 -21.06 -4.54 -13.96
N LEU A 168 -21.92 -3.53 -13.78
CA LEU A 168 -21.48 -2.14 -13.63
C LEU A 168 -21.10 -1.76 -12.19
N GLN A 169 -21.68 -2.44 -11.19
CA GLN A 169 -21.43 -2.13 -9.78
C GLN A 169 -20.41 -3.05 -9.11
N GLU A 170 -20.41 -4.34 -9.43
CA GLU A 170 -19.58 -5.31 -8.70
C GLU A 170 -18.68 -6.18 -9.59
N ASN A 171 -19.22 -6.66 -10.71
CA ASN A 171 -18.60 -7.54 -11.71
C ASN A 171 -17.77 -8.71 -11.13
N VAL A 172 -17.15 -9.51 -11.98
CA VAL A 172 -16.17 -10.50 -11.54
C VAL A 172 -14.86 -9.81 -11.10
N PRO A 173 -14.06 -10.43 -10.21
CA PRO A 173 -12.70 -9.97 -9.95
C PRO A 173 -11.91 -9.79 -11.26
N GLY A 174 -11.08 -8.75 -11.34
CA GLY A 174 -10.26 -8.44 -12.51
C GLY A 174 -10.94 -7.64 -13.61
N GLU A 175 -12.22 -7.28 -13.46
CA GLU A 175 -12.93 -6.42 -14.41
C GLU A 175 -13.51 -5.17 -13.73
N PHE A 176 -13.62 -4.06 -14.47
CA PHE A 176 -14.22 -2.82 -13.98
C PHE A 176 -15.62 -3.05 -13.38
N PRO A 177 -15.97 -2.41 -12.24
CA PRO A 177 -15.18 -1.44 -11.45
C PRO A 177 -14.27 -2.08 -10.38
N TYR A 178 -13.87 -3.34 -10.55
CA TYR A 178 -12.93 -4.08 -9.71
C TYR A 178 -13.36 -4.25 -8.25
N THR A 179 -14.66 -4.10 -7.96
CA THR A 179 -15.24 -4.18 -6.61
C THR A 179 -14.87 -5.49 -5.91
N ALA A 180 -14.91 -6.63 -6.62
CA ALA A 180 -14.56 -7.94 -6.08
C ALA A 180 -13.04 -8.28 -6.10
N GLY A 181 -12.20 -7.35 -6.55
CA GLY A 181 -10.75 -7.51 -6.64
C GLY A 181 -10.18 -7.10 -8.00
N VAL A 182 -8.90 -6.72 -8.02
CA VAL A 182 -8.21 -6.19 -9.21
C VAL A 182 -7.62 -7.25 -10.13
N PHE A 183 -7.62 -8.52 -9.72
CA PHE A 183 -7.12 -9.64 -10.51
C PHE A 183 -8.21 -10.69 -10.72
N PRO A 184 -8.24 -11.38 -11.88
CA PRO A 184 -9.24 -12.41 -12.14
C PRO A 184 -9.25 -13.56 -11.13
N PHE A 185 -8.08 -13.91 -10.63
CA PHE A 185 -7.87 -14.91 -9.58
C PHE A 185 -6.71 -14.49 -8.67
N LYS A 186 -6.72 -14.96 -7.43
CA LYS A 186 -5.63 -14.85 -6.48
C LYS A 186 -4.37 -15.56 -7.02
N ARG A 187 -3.19 -15.01 -6.70
CA ARG A 187 -1.91 -15.61 -7.12
C ARG A 187 -1.71 -16.97 -6.45
N LYS A 188 -1.19 -17.94 -7.20
CA LYS A 188 -0.72 -19.22 -6.64
C LYS A 188 0.73 -19.05 -6.17
N GLY A 189 1.03 -19.49 -4.95
CA GLY A 189 2.39 -19.53 -4.42
C GLY A 189 2.96 -18.17 -3.98
N GLU A 190 2.14 -17.13 -3.88
CA GLU A 190 2.51 -15.85 -3.27
C GLU A 190 1.33 -15.39 -2.39
N ASP A 191 1.29 -15.93 -1.17
CA ASP A 191 0.28 -15.56 -0.17
C ASP A 191 0.37 -14.05 0.14
N PRO A 192 -0.75 -13.40 0.51
CA PRO A 192 -0.75 -11.97 0.84
C PRO A 192 0.05 -11.64 2.11
N THR A 193 0.48 -12.66 2.85
CA THR A 193 1.24 -12.56 4.10
C THR A 193 2.42 -11.62 3.95
N ARG A 194 2.45 -10.60 4.80
CA ARG A 194 3.56 -9.66 4.93
C ARG A 194 3.70 -9.28 6.41
N MET A 195 4.75 -9.77 7.05
CA MET A 195 4.97 -9.53 8.47
C MET A 195 5.83 -8.30 8.71
N PHE A 196 5.38 -7.49 9.65
CA PHE A 196 6.04 -6.28 10.13
C PHE A 196 7.10 -6.70 11.14
N ALA A 197 8.36 -6.32 10.89
CA ALA A 197 9.47 -6.61 11.79
C ALA A 197 10.50 -5.47 11.78
N GLY A 198 11.11 -5.25 12.93
CA GLY A 198 12.15 -4.26 13.13
C GLY A 198 12.45 -4.11 14.61
N GLU A 199 13.69 -4.40 14.99
CA GLU A 199 14.15 -4.26 16.35
C GLU A 199 15.69 -4.21 16.40
N GLY A 200 16.23 -3.36 17.28
CA GLY A 200 17.65 -3.31 17.58
C GLY A 200 18.49 -2.87 16.39
N ALA A 201 19.63 -3.54 16.22
CA ALA A 201 20.56 -3.29 15.12
C ALA A 201 20.08 -3.87 13.77
N PRO A 202 20.59 -3.37 12.62
CA PRO A 202 20.26 -3.89 11.30
C PRO A 202 20.42 -5.41 11.17
N GLU A 203 21.49 -5.97 11.74
CA GLU A 203 21.80 -7.40 11.70
C GLU A 203 20.77 -8.24 12.46
N ARG A 204 20.25 -7.75 13.59
CA ARG A 204 19.24 -8.45 14.39
C ARG A 204 17.92 -8.53 13.63
N THR A 205 17.53 -7.42 13.01
CA THR A 205 16.35 -7.38 12.16
C THR A 205 16.52 -8.22 10.89
N ASN A 206 17.73 -8.25 10.29
CA ASN A 206 18.04 -9.12 9.16
C ASN A 206 17.83 -10.61 9.49
N LEU A 207 18.34 -11.07 10.64
CA LEU A 207 18.13 -12.44 11.12
C LEU A 207 16.63 -12.76 11.28
N ARG A 208 15.87 -11.81 11.83
CA ARG A 208 14.42 -11.94 11.97
C ARG A 208 13.71 -12.04 10.61
N PHE A 209 14.14 -11.29 9.60
CA PHE A 209 13.59 -11.43 8.25
C PHE A 209 13.88 -12.81 7.64
N HIS A 210 15.09 -13.34 7.82
CA HIS A 210 15.43 -14.70 7.36
C HIS A 210 14.58 -15.76 8.04
N TYR A 211 14.39 -15.65 9.36
CA TYR A 211 13.49 -16.52 10.11
C TYR A 211 12.05 -16.47 9.59
N LEU A 212 11.49 -15.27 9.43
CA LEU A 212 10.10 -15.08 9.00
C LEU A 212 9.84 -15.49 7.54
N SER A 213 10.86 -15.49 6.70
CA SER A 213 10.75 -15.90 5.29
C SER A 213 11.17 -17.35 5.03
N GLN A 214 11.64 -18.06 6.06
CA GLN A 214 12.11 -19.43 5.94
C GLN A 214 11.01 -20.36 5.41
N GLY A 215 11.33 -21.13 4.36
CA GLY A 215 10.40 -22.08 3.74
C GLY A 215 9.31 -21.43 2.87
N MET A 216 9.29 -20.10 2.74
CA MET A 216 8.34 -19.40 1.88
C MET A 216 8.90 -19.29 0.45
N PRO A 217 8.07 -19.49 -0.59
CA PRO A 217 8.49 -19.39 -1.99
C PRO A 217 8.81 -17.95 -2.46
N ALA A 218 8.38 -16.94 -1.70
CA ALA A 218 8.59 -15.53 -1.98
C ALA A 218 8.87 -14.76 -0.68
N SER A 219 9.84 -13.84 -0.71
CA SER A 219 10.25 -13.05 0.45
C SER A 219 9.56 -11.69 0.45
N ARG A 220 8.52 -11.54 1.28
CA ARG A 220 7.71 -10.31 1.41
C ARG A 220 7.98 -9.64 2.76
N LEU A 221 9.02 -8.81 2.79
CA LEU A 221 9.51 -8.17 4.02
C LEU A 221 8.74 -6.88 4.33
N SER A 222 8.54 -6.55 5.60
CA SER A 222 8.03 -5.24 6.00
C SER A 222 8.80 -4.68 7.19
N THR A 223 9.44 -3.53 6.99
CA THR A 223 10.40 -2.93 7.93
C THR A 223 9.74 -1.88 8.81
N ALA A 224 9.91 -2.04 10.13
CA ALA A 224 9.57 -1.06 11.16
C ALA A 224 10.85 -0.34 11.63
N PHE A 225 10.88 0.98 11.61
CA PHE A 225 12.06 1.76 12.03
C PHE A 225 11.89 2.32 13.44
N ASP A 226 12.99 2.48 14.17
CA ASP A 226 12.97 3.07 15.51
C ASP A 226 12.56 4.55 15.46
N SER A 227 12.12 5.09 16.59
CA SER A 227 11.67 6.49 16.63
C SER A 227 12.77 7.50 16.28
N VAL A 228 14.05 7.15 16.43
CA VAL A 228 15.17 8.03 16.04
C VAL A 228 15.22 8.16 14.52
N THR A 229 15.18 7.02 13.82
CA THR A 229 15.12 6.94 12.35
C THR A 229 13.84 7.55 11.80
N LEU A 230 12.68 7.31 12.44
CA LEU A 230 11.39 7.85 11.99
C LEU A 230 11.36 9.38 11.96
N TYR A 231 12.15 10.04 12.82
CA TYR A 231 12.28 11.49 12.88
C TYR A 231 13.52 12.02 12.15
N GLY A 232 14.20 11.18 11.36
CA GLY A 232 15.32 11.60 10.53
C GLY A 232 16.57 12.00 11.32
N GLU A 233 16.72 11.52 12.56
CA GLU A 233 17.85 11.84 13.43
C GLU A 233 18.91 10.73 13.42
N ASP A 234 20.13 11.08 13.81
CA ASP A 234 21.20 10.09 14.05
C ASP A 234 21.13 9.55 15.49
N PRO A 235 21.52 8.28 15.73
CA PRO A 235 21.78 7.78 17.08
C PRO A 235 22.83 8.63 17.80
N HIS A 236 22.60 8.93 19.08
CA HIS A 236 23.46 9.81 19.88
C HIS A 236 23.45 9.43 21.37
N ASN A 237 24.53 9.77 22.09
CA ASN A 237 24.65 9.60 23.55
C ASN A 237 23.70 10.49 24.39
N ARG A 238 22.92 11.37 23.75
CA ARG A 238 22.05 12.31 24.47
C ARG A 238 20.88 11.49 25.03
N PRO A 239 20.54 11.58 26.33
CA PRO A 239 19.59 10.64 26.94
C PRO A 239 18.21 10.55 26.26
N ASP A 240 17.72 11.65 25.70
CA ASP A 240 16.47 11.75 24.94
C ASP A 240 16.47 10.96 23.62
N ILE A 241 17.66 10.72 23.04
CA ILE A 241 17.87 9.87 21.85
C ILE A 241 18.31 8.48 22.27
N PHE A 242 19.31 8.36 23.15
CA PHE A 242 19.93 7.09 23.57
C PHE A 242 18.92 6.08 24.10
N GLY A 243 17.92 6.54 24.87
CA GLY A 243 16.85 5.68 25.38
C GLY A 243 15.98 5.04 24.28
N LYS A 244 16.02 5.58 23.06
CA LYS A 244 15.11 5.24 21.95
C LYS A 244 15.77 4.50 20.78
N ILE A 245 17.10 4.52 20.69
CA ILE A 245 17.87 3.84 19.63
C ILE A 245 17.51 2.34 19.63
N GLY A 246 17.06 1.81 18.50
CA GLY A 246 16.74 0.40 18.28
C GLY A 246 15.50 -0.11 19.04
N ASN A 247 14.76 0.77 19.72
CA ASN A 247 13.53 0.42 20.42
C ASN A 247 12.31 0.64 19.51
N SER A 248 11.37 -0.30 19.53
CA SER A 248 10.13 -0.27 18.73
C SER A 248 10.37 -0.25 17.20
N GLY A 249 11.57 -0.64 16.77
CA GLY A 249 11.98 -0.64 15.37
C GLY A 249 13.47 -0.82 15.20
N VAL A 250 13.92 -1.03 13.96
CA VAL A 250 15.35 -1.10 13.62
C VAL A 250 15.96 0.30 13.54
N SER A 251 17.18 0.46 14.05
CA SER A 251 17.92 1.73 13.94
C SER A 251 18.72 1.78 12.63
N ILE A 252 18.37 2.68 11.72
CA ILE A 252 19.04 2.84 10.42
C ILE A 252 19.48 4.29 10.24
N CYS A 253 20.79 4.52 10.23
CA CYS A 253 21.34 5.88 10.14
C CYS A 253 22.12 6.16 8.85
N CYS A 254 22.40 5.14 8.03
CA CYS A 254 23.22 5.28 6.83
C CYS A 254 22.96 4.17 5.79
N LEU A 255 23.58 4.31 4.61
CA LEU A 255 23.49 3.33 3.53
C LEU A 255 23.99 1.94 3.94
N ASP A 256 25.08 1.85 4.69
CA ASP A 256 25.64 0.56 5.12
C ASP A 256 24.68 -0.19 6.06
N ASP A 257 23.90 0.51 6.86
CA ASP A 257 22.87 -0.12 7.69
C ASP A 257 21.74 -0.69 6.84
N ALA A 258 21.33 0.00 5.77
CA ALA A 258 20.36 -0.56 4.81
C ALA A 258 20.92 -1.80 4.08
N LYS A 259 22.22 -1.80 3.73
CA LYS A 259 22.91 -2.97 3.15
C LYS A 259 22.89 -4.16 4.10
N LYS A 260 23.24 -3.96 5.38
CA LYS A 260 23.20 -5.00 6.41
C LYS A 260 21.77 -5.52 6.63
N LEU A 261 20.79 -4.62 6.71
CA LEU A 261 19.39 -4.95 6.96
C LEU A 261 18.82 -5.93 5.91
N TYR A 262 19.18 -5.74 4.64
CA TYR A 262 18.67 -6.55 3.53
C TYR A 262 19.70 -7.55 2.97
N SER A 263 20.79 -7.80 3.71
CA SER A 263 21.79 -8.79 3.34
C SER A 263 21.17 -10.19 3.15
N GLY A 264 21.60 -10.88 2.09
CA GLY A 264 21.09 -12.21 1.72
C GLY A 264 19.74 -12.21 0.99
N PHE A 265 19.03 -11.07 0.90
CA PHE A 265 17.84 -10.92 0.08
C PHE A 265 18.18 -10.18 -1.22
N ASP A 266 18.06 -10.84 -2.37
CA ASP A 266 18.22 -10.15 -3.66
C ASP A 266 17.05 -9.20 -3.92
N LEU A 267 17.29 -7.89 -3.76
CA LEU A 267 16.27 -6.85 -3.89
C LEU A 267 15.76 -6.66 -5.32
N CYS A 268 16.45 -7.21 -6.31
CA CYS A 268 16.03 -7.22 -7.71
C CYS A 268 15.37 -8.55 -8.14
N ASP A 269 15.29 -9.56 -7.26
CA ASP A 269 14.64 -10.81 -7.59
C ASP A 269 13.12 -10.61 -7.73
N PRO A 270 12.47 -11.16 -8.77
CA PRO A 270 11.04 -11.04 -8.95
C PRO A 270 10.20 -11.71 -7.86
N LYS A 271 10.76 -12.43 -6.89
CA LYS A 271 10.08 -13.04 -5.74
C LYS A 271 10.38 -12.32 -4.43
N THR A 272 11.24 -11.31 -4.44
CA THR A 272 11.54 -10.47 -3.27
C THR A 272 10.78 -9.15 -3.38
N SER A 273 10.18 -8.69 -2.28
CA SER A 273 9.54 -7.37 -2.22
C SER A 273 9.59 -6.81 -0.80
N VAL A 274 10.13 -5.62 -0.65
CA VAL A 274 10.30 -4.95 0.65
C VAL A 274 9.33 -3.79 0.82
N SER A 275 8.63 -3.72 1.94
CA SER A 275 7.82 -2.58 2.35
C SER A 275 8.53 -1.84 3.49
N MET A 276 8.59 -0.52 3.44
CA MET A 276 9.25 0.33 4.45
C MET A 276 8.25 1.35 5.00
N THR A 277 7.92 1.24 6.30
CA THR A 277 7.01 2.16 6.99
C THR A 277 7.78 3.35 7.53
N ILE A 278 7.97 4.36 6.68
CA ILE A 278 8.72 5.59 6.96
C ILE A 278 8.03 6.76 6.25
N ASN A 279 7.94 7.93 6.91
CA ASN A 279 7.22 9.10 6.38
C ASN A 279 8.11 10.35 6.31
N GLY A 280 8.44 10.98 7.45
CA GLY A 280 9.23 12.21 7.50
C GLY A 280 10.50 12.18 6.63
N PRO A 281 11.44 11.24 6.86
CA PRO A 281 12.64 11.10 6.05
C PRO A 281 12.50 10.02 4.95
N ALA A 282 11.29 9.77 4.45
CA ALA A 282 11.03 8.69 3.49
C ALA A 282 11.85 8.79 2.20
N ALA A 283 12.08 10.01 1.69
CA ALA A 283 12.91 10.22 0.51
C ALA A 283 14.36 9.76 0.75
N THR A 284 14.94 10.07 1.90
CA THR A 284 16.30 9.63 2.26
C THR A 284 16.36 8.11 2.41
N MET A 285 15.39 7.50 3.10
CA MET A 285 15.32 6.05 3.26
C MET A 285 15.13 5.32 1.92
N CYS A 286 14.31 5.87 1.03
CA CYS A 286 14.15 5.36 -0.34
C CYS A 286 15.49 5.42 -1.10
N ALA A 287 16.26 6.50 -0.96
CA ALA A 287 17.57 6.62 -1.58
C ALA A 287 18.60 5.63 -0.99
N PHE A 288 18.57 5.36 0.33
CA PHE A 288 19.37 4.26 0.93
C PHE A 288 19.00 2.91 0.32
N PHE A 289 17.70 2.58 0.26
CA PHE A 289 17.21 1.32 -0.28
C PHE A 289 17.58 1.13 -1.75
N MET A 290 17.40 2.17 -2.59
CA MET A 290 17.74 2.10 -4.01
C MET A 290 19.25 1.89 -4.21
N ASN A 291 20.10 2.58 -3.45
CA ASN A 291 21.55 2.36 -3.52
C ASN A 291 21.95 0.96 -3.00
N ALA A 292 21.31 0.44 -1.95
CA ALA A 292 21.55 -0.92 -1.49
C ALA A 292 21.20 -1.96 -2.57
N ALA A 293 20.08 -1.79 -3.28
CA ALA A 293 19.71 -2.65 -4.40
C ALA A 293 20.69 -2.55 -5.59
N ILE A 294 21.18 -1.35 -5.91
CA ILE A 294 22.20 -1.13 -6.95
C ILE A 294 23.51 -1.80 -6.56
N ASP A 295 23.97 -1.61 -5.32
CA ASP A 295 25.23 -2.15 -4.82
C ASP A 295 25.19 -3.68 -4.74
N GLN A 296 24.05 -4.32 -4.45
CA GLN A 296 23.91 -5.78 -4.58
C GLN A 296 24.16 -6.27 -6.00
N GLN A 297 23.68 -5.57 -7.03
CA GLN A 297 23.92 -5.98 -8.42
C GLN A 297 25.36 -5.65 -8.87
N CYS A 298 25.95 -4.58 -8.34
CA CYS A 298 27.38 -4.29 -8.55
C CYS A 298 28.25 -5.38 -7.91
N GLU A 299 27.91 -5.84 -6.70
CA GLU A 299 28.60 -6.93 -6.01
C GLU A 299 28.56 -8.23 -6.81
N LYS A 300 27.41 -8.60 -7.39
CA LYS A 300 27.32 -9.78 -8.28
C LYS A 300 28.27 -9.64 -9.46
N PHE A 301 28.26 -8.49 -10.14
CA PHE A 301 29.16 -8.22 -11.26
C PHE A 301 30.64 -8.29 -10.85
N ILE A 302 30.99 -7.72 -9.70
CA ILE A 302 32.36 -7.75 -9.16
C ILE A 302 32.82 -9.19 -8.92
N ARG A 303 31.98 -10.02 -8.29
CA ARG A 303 32.28 -11.44 -8.04
C ARG A 303 32.40 -12.25 -9.33
N GLU A 304 31.48 -12.02 -10.29
CA GLU A 304 31.49 -12.69 -11.60
C GLU A 304 32.74 -12.35 -12.44
N ASN A 305 33.34 -11.17 -12.23
CA ASN A 305 34.51 -10.69 -12.96
C ASN A 305 35.80 -10.70 -12.13
N HIS A 306 35.79 -11.27 -10.93
CA HIS A 306 36.94 -11.38 -10.03
C HIS A 306 37.62 -10.03 -9.69
N LEU A 307 36.81 -8.99 -9.45
CA LEU A 307 37.25 -7.61 -9.20
C LEU A 307 37.33 -7.25 -7.70
N GLU A 308 37.28 -8.21 -6.78
CA GLU A 308 37.25 -7.99 -5.33
C GLU A 308 38.50 -7.25 -4.83
N HIS A 309 39.63 -7.43 -5.50
CA HIS A 309 40.87 -6.71 -5.18
C HIS A 309 40.74 -5.18 -5.31
N LEU A 310 39.86 -4.70 -6.20
CA LEU A 310 39.57 -3.26 -6.33
C LEU A 310 38.76 -2.74 -5.14
N VAL A 311 37.81 -3.55 -4.65
CA VAL A 311 37.05 -3.25 -3.42
C VAL A 311 38.01 -3.17 -2.24
N GLU A 312 38.88 -4.16 -2.08
CA GLU A 312 39.87 -4.22 -1.01
C GLU A 312 40.83 -3.01 -1.05
N ALA A 313 41.34 -2.65 -2.24
CA ALA A 313 42.17 -1.47 -2.41
C ALA A 313 41.44 -0.19 -1.99
N LYS A 314 40.16 -0.06 -2.33
CA LYS A 314 39.37 1.12 -1.99
C LYS A 314 39.04 1.21 -0.50
N LEU A 315 38.74 0.07 0.14
CA LEU A 315 38.54 -0.01 1.58
C LEU A 315 39.82 0.37 2.35
N LYS A 316 40.98 -0.13 1.90
CA LYS A 316 42.27 0.24 2.46
C LYS A 316 42.52 1.75 2.38
N GLU A 317 42.26 2.37 1.23
CA GLU A 317 42.41 3.82 1.01
C GLU A 317 41.49 4.65 1.93
N LEU A 318 40.21 4.26 2.03
CA LEU A 318 39.21 5.05 2.75
C LEU A 318 39.23 4.84 4.26
N TYR A 319 39.66 3.67 4.73
CA TYR A 319 39.60 3.29 6.14
C TYR A 319 41.00 3.02 6.73
N ASP A 320 41.70 1.99 6.27
CA ASP A 320 42.94 1.53 6.91
C ASP A 320 44.06 2.57 6.89
N ASP A 321 44.26 3.22 5.75
CA ASP A 321 45.28 4.26 5.57
C ASP A 321 44.98 5.50 6.42
N LYS A 322 43.71 5.68 6.80
CA LYS A 322 43.24 6.72 7.72
C LYS A 322 43.11 6.22 9.16
N LYS A 323 43.48 4.98 9.45
CA LYS A 323 43.35 4.32 10.76
C LYS A 323 41.91 4.32 11.30
N LEU A 324 40.94 4.20 10.39
CA LEU A 324 39.53 4.06 10.71
C LEU A 324 39.12 2.59 10.66
N THR A 325 38.13 2.22 11.46
CA THR A 325 37.57 0.87 11.45
C THR A 325 36.71 0.67 10.20
N ARG A 326 36.93 -0.39 9.44
CA ARG A 326 36.06 -0.73 8.31
C ARG A 326 34.64 -1.08 8.80
N PRO A 327 33.58 -0.67 8.09
CA PRO A 327 32.23 -1.16 8.38
C PRO A 327 32.15 -2.67 8.18
N GLY A 328 31.41 -3.37 9.03
CA GLY A 328 31.24 -4.82 8.97
C GLY A 328 29.87 -5.26 9.44
N TYR A 329 29.52 -6.51 9.13
CA TYR A 329 28.33 -7.19 9.63
C TYR A 329 28.67 -7.91 10.93
N ARG A 330 28.02 -7.55 12.04
CA ARG A 330 28.36 -8.11 13.35
C ARG A 330 27.70 -9.47 13.55
N SER A 331 28.49 -10.46 13.97
CA SER A 331 27.96 -11.72 14.50
C SER A 331 27.33 -11.44 15.86
N LEU A 332 26.00 -11.50 15.95
CA LEU A 332 25.30 -11.37 17.21
C LEU A 332 25.50 -12.63 18.05
N PRO A 333 25.85 -12.52 19.35
CA PRO A 333 25.81 -13.65 20.28
C PRO A 333 24.35 -13.96 20.59
N LEU A 334 23.62 -14.52 19.63
CA LEU A 334 22.25 -14.94 19.84
C LEU A 334 22.27 -16.36 20.41
N GLY A 335 21.74 -16.51 21.62
CA GLY A 335 21.31 -17.78 22.20
C GLY A 335 20.12 -18.37 21.44
N LEU A 336 20.23 -18.47 20.11
CA LEU A 336 19.36 -19.29 19.29
C LEU A 336 19.61 -20.75 19.73
N PRO A 337 18.60 -21.50 20.19
CA PRO A 337 18.79 -22.93 20.36
C PRO A 337 19.20 -23.50 19.00
N PRO A 338 20.26 -24.35 18.94
CA PRO A 338 20.61 -25.00 17.69
C PRO A 338 19.40 -25.78 17.19
N ALA A 339 19.15 -25.70 15.88
CA ALA A 339 18.25 -26.65 15.24
C ALA A 339 18.66 -28.07 15.70
N PRO A 340 17.72 -28.98 15.99
CA PRO A 340 18.05 -30.30 16.52
C PRO A 340 18.94 -31.03 15.50
N SER A 341 20.25 -31.04 15.76
CA SER A 341 21.22 -31.85 15.05
C SER A 341 21.33 -33.17 15.80
N GLU A 342 20.88 -34.25 15.17
CA GLU A 342 21.29 -35.59 15.60
C GLU A 342 22.82 -35.70 15.46
N GLY A 343 23.52 -35.92 16.58
CA GLY A 343 24.94 -36.24 16.60
C GLY A 343 25.81 -35.18 17.29
N GLY A 344 26.31 -35.51 18.48
CA GLY A 344 27.15 -34.64 19.29
C GLY A 344 28.54 -34.38 18.71
N GLY A 345 28.99 -33.13 18.85
CA GLY A 345 30.33 -32.66 18.54
C GLY A 345 30.34 -31.13 18.55
N ALA A 346 31.30 -30.51 19.23
CA ALA A 346 31.37 -29.07 19.47
C ALA A 346 31.13 -28.23 18.20
N VAL A 347 30.05 -27.43 18.20
CA VAL A 347 29.66 -26.58 17.08
C VAL A 347 30.34 -25.21 17.23
N SER A 348 31.36 -24.99 16.41
CA SER A 348 31.68 -23.64 15.93
C SER A 348 30.63 -23.29 14.87
N THR A 349 29.82 -22.26 15.10
CA THR A 349 28.92 -21.76 14.07
C THR A 349 29.77 -21.06 12.99
N PRO A 350 29.72 -21.50 11.72
CA PRO A 350 30.42 -20.80 10.65
C PRO A 350 29.72 -19.45 10.38
N PRO A 351 30.42 -18.46 9.80
CA PRO A 351 29.79 -17.25 9.27
C PRO A 351 28.71 -17.60 8.23
N PRO A 352 27.78 -16.67 7.90
CA PRO A 352 26.65 -16.92 7.01
C PRO A 352 27.03 -17.10 5.52
N SER A 353 28.20 -17.67 5.22
CA SER A 353 28.63 -18.00 3.86
C SER A 353 27.91 -19.23 3.28
N GLU A 354 27.24 -20.07 4.07
CA GLU A 354 26.75 -21.38 3.60
C GLU A 354 25.23 -21.63 3.72
N GLY A 355 24.41 -20.64 4.11
CA GLY A 355 22.95 -20.82 4.22
C GLY A 355 22.14 -19.68 3.60
N ALA A 356 21.45 -19.97 2.49
CA ALA A 356 20.37 -19.17 1.88
C ALA A 356 20.64 -17.65 1.74
N GLY A 357 21.70 -17.27 1.02
CA GLY A 357 21.96 -15.87 0.63
C GLY A 357 23.41 -15.50 0.35
N GLY A 358 24.38 -16.35 0.73
CA GLY A 358 25.79 -16.25 0.31
C GLY A 358 26.51 -14.93 0.64
N GLY A 359 26.04 -14.20 1.66
CA GLY A 359 26.57 -12.89 2.04
C GLY A 359 26.31 -11.77 1.01
N LEU A 360 25.34 -11.90 0.11
CA LEU A 360 25.00 -10.87 -0.88
C LEU A 360 24.63 -9.55 -0.19
N GLY A 361 25.27 -8.46 -0.60
CA GLY A 361 25.06 -7.11 -0.07
C GLY A 361 26.08 -6.68 0.98
N LEU A 362 27.04 -7.54 1.33
CA LEU A 362 28.06 -7.25 2.33
C LEU A 362 29.43 -6.87 1.75
N LEU A 363 29.70 -7.15 0.47
CA LEU A 363 31.03 -6.89 -0.13
C LEU A 363 31.35 -5.40 -0.16
N LEU A 364 30.33 -4.56 -0.39
CA LEU A 364 30.48 -3.13 -0.56
C LEU A 364 30.13 -2.34 0.72
N LEU A 365 30.30 -2.90 1.92
CA LEU A 365 30.14 -2.12 3.15
C LEU A 365 31.25 -1.06 3.26
N GLY A 366 30.88 0.22 3.39
CA GLY A 366 31.81 1.37 3.46
C GLY A 366 32.21 1.96 2.11
N VAL A 367 31.82 1.34 1.00
CA VAL A 367 32.08 1.82 -0.38
C VAL A 367 30.82 1.68 -1.23
N THR A 368 30.82 2.21 -2.45
CA THR A 368 29.68 2.10 -3.37
C THR A 368 30.12 1.61 -4.74
N GLY A 369 29.20 1.02 -5.51
CA GLY A 369 29.52 0.41 -6.80
C GLY A 369 30.18 1.38 -7.80
N ASP A 370 29.82 2.67 -7.76
CA ASP A 370 30.39 3.73 -8.61
C ASP A 370 31.82 4.13 -8.23
N GLN A 371 32.30 3.75 -7.05
CA GLN A 371 33.70 3.94 -6.66
C GLN A 371 34.60 2.81 -7.15
N ILE A 372 34.01 1.66 -7.51
CA ILE A 372 34.73 0.44 -7.86
C ILE A 372 34.67 0.18 -9.37
N LEU A 373 33.49 0.35 -9.96
CA LEU A 373 33.22 0.01 -11.35
C LEU A 373 33.38 1.23 -12.28
N PRO A 374 33.80 1.00 -13.54
CA PRO A 374 33.79 2.04 -14.56
C PRO A 374 32.40 2.69 -14.71
N PRO A 375 32.32 4.00 -15.03
CA PRO A 375 31.05 4.72 -15.06
C PRO A 375 29.99 4.12 -16.00
N ASP A 376 30.38 3.65 -17.18
CA ASP A 376 29.49 3.02 -18.16
C ASP A 376 28.86 1.72 -17.62
N VAL A 377 29.69 0.86 -17.01
CA VAL A 377 29.24 -0.39 -16.37
C VAL A 377 28.29 -0.09 -15.21
N TYR A 378 28.65 0.83 -14.33
CA TYR A 378 27.81 1.21 -13.19
C TYR A 378 26.45 1.77 -13.63
N GLN A 379 26.41 2.65 -14.64
CA GLN A 379 25.14 3.21 -15.11
C GLN A 379 24.22 2.14 -15.73
N GLU A 380 24.76 1.16 -16.43
CA GLU A 380 23.97 0.04 -16.95
C GLU A 380 23.36 -0.80 -15.81
N ILE A 381 24.17 -1.15 -14.80
CA ILE A 381 23.73 -1.91 -13.62
C ILE A 381 22.68 -1.11 -12.84
N LYS A 382 22.93 0.18 -12.59
CA LYS A 382 22.01 1.10 -11.92
C LYS A 382 20.66 1.13 -12.63
N ALA A 383 20.65 1.27 -13.96
CA ALA A 383 19.42 1.26 -14.74
C ALA A 383 18.67 -0.07 -14.64
N LYS A 384 19.37 -1.22 -14.71
CA LYS A 384 18.74 -2.55 -14.56
C LYS A 384 18.16 -2.76 -13.16
N ALA A 385 18.88 -2.36 -12.12
CA ALA A 385 18.45 -2.47 -10.73
C ALA A 385 17.18 -1.63 -10.48
N LEU A 386 17.20 -0.35 -10.87
CA LEU A 386 16.05 0.56 -10.72
C LEU A 386 14.78 0.10 -11.48
N ASN A 387 14.94 -0.57 -12.62
CA ASN A 387 13.81 -1.15 -13.37
C ASN A 387 13.25 -2.43 -12.72
N SER A 388 14.07 -3.17 -11.98
CA SER A 388 13.75 -4.51 -11.48
C SER A 388 13.28 -4.50 -10.03
N VAL A 389 13.82 -3.58 -9.22
CA VAL A 389 13.57 -3.48 -7.78
C VAL A 389 12.08 -3.42 -7.45
N ARG A 390 11.67 -4.21 -6.45
CA ARG A 390 10.28 -4.34 -6.02
C ARG A 390 10.09 -3.92 -4.57
N GLY A 391 9.12 -3.06 -4.31
CA GLY A 391 8.84 -2.65 -2.95
C GLY A 391 7.86 -1.50 -2.82
N THR A 392 7.74 -1.01 -1.59
CA THR A 392 6.88 0.12 -1.23
C THR A 392 7.60 0.96 -0.19
N VAL A 393 7.56 2.28 -0.35
CA VAL A 393 7.82 3.22 0.74
C VAL A 393 6.48 3.85 1.14
N GLN A 394 6.23 4.03 2.44
CA GLN A 394 4.94 4.53 2.90
C GLN A 394 4.71 6.00 2.52
N ALA A 395 5.56 6.90 3.02
CA ALA A 395 5.73 8.26 2.52
C ALA A 395 4.45 9.11 2.31
N ASP A 396 3.39 8.82 3.08
CA ASP A 396 2.15 9.59 3.04
C ASP A 396 2.22 10.69 4.10
N ILE A 397 2.58 11.91 3.70
CA ILE A 397 2.71 13.04 4.62
C ILE A 397 1.36 13.61 5.06
N LEU A 398 0.28 13.41 4.30
CA LEU A 398 -1.02 14.01 4.62
C LEU A 398 -1.60 13.39 5.89
N LYS A 399 -1.50 12.07 6.04
CA LYS A 399 -1.91 11.39 7.28
C LYS A 399 -1.02 11.71 8.50
N GLU A 400 0.20 12.20 8.28
CA GLU A 400 1.12 12.53 9.38
C GLU A 400 0.65 13.76 10.15
N ASP A 401 0.15 14.76 9.44
CA ASP A 401 -0.46 15.95 10.05
C ASP A 401 -1.83 15.61 10.69
N GLN A 402 -2.62 14.79 10.00
CA GLN A 402 -3.97 14.40 10.43
C GLN A 402 -3.96 13.52 11.70
N ALA A 403 -3.02 12.57 11.82
CA ALA A 403 -3.06 11.55 12.87
C ALA A 403 -1.70 11.16 13.48
N GLN A 404 -0.69 10.81 12.66
CA GLN A 404 0.49 10.06 13.15
C GLN A 404 1.61 10.90 13.78
N ASN A 405 1.66 12.21 13.47
CA ASN A 405 2.57 13.19 14.06
C ASN A 405 4.08 12.94 13.82
N THR A 406 4.50 12.29 12.71
CA THR A 406 5.93 12.14 12.35
C THR A 406 6.39 13.09 11.22
N CYS A 407 5.65 14.18 10.97
CA CYS A 407 6.12 15.26 10.12
C CYS A 407 7.38 15.91 10.70
N ILE A 408 8.45 15.97 9.91
CA ILE A 408 9.71 16.64 10.28
C ILE A 408 9.98 17.90 9.44
N PHE A 409 9.53 17.91 8.19
CA PHE A 409 9.56 19.08 7.31
C PHE A 409 8.17 19.73 7.22
N SER A 410 8.12 20.96 6.71
CA SER A 410 6.83 21.56 6.32
C SER A 410 6.05 20.63 5.36
N THR A 411 4.72 20.67 5.44
CA THR A 411 3.84 19.82 4.60
C THR A 411 4.09 20.06 3.11
N GLU A 412 4.24 21.33 2.71
CA GLU A 412 4.55 21.72 1.34
C GLU A 412 5.89 21.17 0.85
N PHE A 413 6.95 21.28 1.66
CA PHE A 413 8.27 20.76 1.29
C PHE A 413 8.26 19.23 1.19
N SER A 414 7.54 18.56 2.08
CA SER A 414 7.36 17.11 2.04
C SER A 414 6.62 16.65 0.78
N LEU A 415 5.55 17.35 0.38
CA LEU A 415 4.85 17.09 -0.88
C LEU A 415 5.78 17.31 -2.09
N LYS A 416 6.60 18.37 -2.07
CA LYS A 416 7.64 18.60 -3.10
C LYS A 416 8.61 17.42 -3.19
N LEU A 417 9.14 16.96 -2.06
CA LEU A 417 10.04 15.80 -2.03
C LEU A 417 9.38 14.55 -2.63
N MET A 418 8.11 14.29 -2.29
CA MET A 418 7.38 13.14 -2.84
C MET A 418 7.13 13.27 -4.35
N GLY A 419 6.82 14.46 -4.84
CA GLY A 419 6.76 14.71 -6.27
C GLY A 419 8.12 14.54 -6.95
N ASP A 420 9.23 14.89 -6.30
CA ASP A 420 10.58 14.70 -6.86
C ASP A 420 10.95 13.21 -6.93
N VAL A 421 10.58 12.40 -5.93
CA VAL A 421 10.71 10.94 -5.96
C VAL A 421 9.93 10.37 -7.14
N GLN A 422 8.65 10.74 -7.30
CA GLN A 422 7.81 10.23 -8.39
C GLN A 422 8.33 10.66 -9.77
N ALA A 423 8.79 11.91 -9.92
CA ALA A 423 9.40 12.39 -11.17
C ALA A 423 10.67 11.59 -11.52
N TYR A 424 11.51 11.28 -10.52
CA TYR A 424 12.69 10.45 -10.71
C TYR A 424 12.31 9.02 -11.11
N PHE A 425 11.25 8.46 -10.53
CA PHE A 425 10.76 7.12 -10.87
C PHE A 425 10.29 7.05 -12.32
N ILE A 426 9.52 8.04 -12.78
CA ILE A 426 9.06 8.11 -14.18
C ILE A 426 10.27 8.20 -15.11
N LYS A 427 11.20 9.14 -14.86
CA LYS A 427 12.40 9.35 -15.68
C LYS A 427 13.26 8.10 -15.79
N ASN A 428 13.45 7.38 -14.68
CA ASN A 428 14.30 6.19 -14.60
C ASN A 428 13.53 4.86 -14.76
N LYS A 429 12.24 4.92 -15.13
CA LYS A 429 11.38 3.75 -15.38
C LYS A 429 11.25 2.79 -14.18
N VAL A 430 11.27 3.33 -12.96
CA VAL A 430 11.01 2.56 -11.73
C VAL A 430 9.53 2.19 -11.66
N ARG A 431 9.18 1.00 -12.17
CA ARG A 431 7.78 0.57 -12.41
C ARG A 431 7.25 -0.45 -11.41
N ASN A 432 8.12 -1.05 -10.61
CA ASN A 432 7.76 -2.12 -9.68
C ASN A 432 7.89 -1.70 -8.20
N PHE A 433 8.17 -0.42 -7.96
CA PHE A 433 8.26 0.17 -6.63
C PHE A 433 7.16 1.22 -6.45
N TYR A 434 6.38 1.09 -5.37
CA TYR A 434 5.34 2.05 -5.01
C TYR A 434 5.98 3.23 -4.26
N SER A 435 5.85 4.43 -4.82
CA SER A 435 6.47 5.65 -4.28
C SER A 435 5.73 6.21 -3.07
N VAL A 436 4.44 5.89 -2.93
CA VAL A 436 3.60 6.27 -1.79
C VAL A 436 2.63 5.13 -1.50
N SER A 437 2.43 4.85 -0.21
CA SER A 437 1.36 4.02 0.32
C SER A 437 0.39 4.90 1.13
N ILE A 438 -0.65 5.38 0.45
CA ILE A 438 -1.67 6.27 1.01
C ILE A 438 -2.43 5.52 2.11
N SER A 439 -2.36 6.02 3.35
CA SER A 439 -2.66 5.20 4.54
C SER A 439 -3.75 5.78 5.43
N GLY A 440 -4.78 4.96 5.65
CA GLY A 440 -5.82 5.13 6.65
C GLY A 440 -5.56 4.42 7.97
N TYR A 441 -4.63 3.45 8.00
CA TYR A 441 -4.36 2.67 9.21
C TYR A 441 -4.18 3.55 10.45
N HIS A 442 -3.25 4.50 10.38
CA HIS A 442 -2.91 5.38 11.49
C HIS A 442 -4.04 6.37 11.85
N ILE A 443 -4.86 6.75 10.86
CA ILE A 443 -6.05 7.59 11.07
C ILE A 443 -7.08 6.83 11.92
N ALA A 444 -7.30 5.54 11.62
CA ALA A 444 -8.18 4.68 12.41
C ALA A 444 -7.63 4.37 13.81
N GLU A 445 -6.34 4.01 13.90
CA GLU A 445 -5.71 3.73 15.19
C GLU A 445 -5.69 4.95 16.13
N ALA A 446 -5.72 6.17 15.59
CA ALA A 446 -5.81 7.41 16.37
C ALA A 446 -7.22 7.69 16.92
N GLY A 447 -8.27 7.16 16.31
CA GLY A 447 -9.61 7.67 16.58
C GLY A 447 -10.70 7.28 15.61
N ALA A 448 -10.37 7.29 14.33
CA ALA A 448 -11.38 7.36 13.29
C ALA A 448 -12.21 6.09 13.18
N ASN A 449 -13.50 6.26 12.98
CA ASN A 449 -14.37 5.17 12.55
C ASN A 449 -14.05 4.74 11.08
N PRO A 450 -14.59 3.61 10.59
CA PRO A 450 -14.26 3.08 9.27
C PRO A 450 -14.59 4.03 8.12
N ILE A 451 -15.66 4.82 8.24
CA ILE A 451 -16.12 5.77 7.21
C ILE A 451 -15.12 6.92 7.11
N SER A 452 -14.80 7.57 8.23
CA SER A 452 -13.83 8.67 8.29
C SER A 452 -12.44 8.20 7.87
N GLN A 453 -12.02 6.99 8.27
CA GLN A 453 -10.79 6.39 7.77
C GLN A 453 -10.79 6.32 6.24
N LEU A 454 -11.81 5.69 5.64
CA LEU A 454 -11.86 5.46 4.20
C LEU A 454 -11.92 6.78 3.42
N ALA A 455 -12.75 7.73 3.86
CA ALA A 455 -12.90 9.03 3.23
C ALA A 455 -11.61 9.87 3.29
N PHE A 456 -10.96 9.98 4.46
CA PHE A 456 -9.71 10.72 4.58
C PHE A 456 -8.59 10.08 3.75
N THR A 457 -8.54 8.75 3.72
CA THR A 457 -7.51 8.05 2.92
C THR A 457 -7.69 8.26 1.42
N LEU A 458 -8.91 8.11 0.89
CA LEU A 458 -9.15 8.27 -0.55
C LEU A 458 -9.00 9.73 -0.97
N SER A 459 -9.45 10.70 -0.16
CA SER A 459 -9.26 12.13 -0.44
C SER A 459 -7.77 12.53 -0.39
N ASN A 460 -6.98 11.98 0.54
CA ASN A 460 -5.51 12.11 0.52
C ASN A 460 -4.93 11.56 -0.80
N GLY A 461 -5.41 10.39 -1.24
CA GLY A 461 -5.01 9.78 -2.51
C GLY A 461 -5.32 10.65 -3.72
N PHE A 462 -6.52 11.22 -3.81
CA PHE A 462 -6.88 12.17 -4.87
C PHE A 462 -6.07 13.48 -4.77
N THR A 463 -5.68 13.91 -3.58
CA THR A 463 -4.79 15.07 -3.41
C THR A 463 -3.40 14.81 -4.00
N PHE A 464 -2.83 13.61 -3.82
CA PHE A 464 -1.59 13.23 -4.51
C PHE A 464 -1.75 13.18 -6.02
N VAL A 465 -2.89 12.68 -6.52
CA VAL A 465 -3.19 12.65 -7.97
C VAL A 465 -3.20 14.07 -8.53
N GLU A 466 -3.98 14.98 -7.95
CA GLU A 466 -4.06 16.37 -8.38
C GLU A 466 -2.70 17.08 -8.26
N TYR A 467 -1.95 16.82 -7.19
CA TYR A 467 -0.61 17.36 -7.02
C TYR A 467 0.35 16.91 -8.14
N TYR A 468 0.40 15.62 -8.46
CA TYR A 468 1.27 15.12 -9.54
C TYR A 468 0.84 15.59 -10.93
N LEU A 469 -0.47 15.71 -11.19
CA LEU A 469 -0.99 16.31 -12.41
C LEU A 469 -0.58 17.78 -12.54
N SER A 470 -0.64 18.55 -11.44
CA SER A 470 -0.20 19.96 -11.43
C SER A 470 1.28 20.13 -11.75
N ARG A 471 2.09 19.09 -11.51
CA ARG A 471 3.51 19.02 -11.89
C ARG A 471 3.76 18.56 -13.33
N GLY A 472 2.71 18.35 -14.12
CA GLY A 472 2.80 17.94 -15.53
C GLY A 472 3.06 16.45 -15.73
N MET A 473 2.88 15.60 -14.71
CA MET A 473 2.97 14.15 -14.86
C MET A 473 1.69 13.59 -15.46
N LYS A 474 1.79 12.58 -16.33
CA LYS A 474 0.60 11.92 -16.89
C LYS A 474 0.03 10.93 -15.89
N ILE A 475 -1.30 10.85 -15.77
CA ILE A 475 -2.00 9.97 -14.83
C ILE A 475 -1.53 8.52 -14.90
N ASP A 476 -1.35 8.01 -16.12
CA ASP A 476 -0.95 6.62 -16.38
C ASP A 476 0.52 6.32 -16.02
N ASP A 477 1.36 7.34 -15.85
CA ASP A 477 2.78 7.19 -15.51
C ASP A 477 3.00 7.01 -14.00
N PHE A 478 2.06 7.45 -13.16
CA PHE A 478 2.20 7.39 -11.69
C PHE A 478 1.08 6.65 -10.96
N ALA A 479 -0.17 6.70 -11.42
CA ALA A 479 -1.29 6.07 -10.70
C ALA A 479 -1.09 4.55 -10.46
N PRO A 480 -0.50 3.78 -11.40
CA PRO A 480 -0.18 2.37 -11.14
C PRO A 480 0.84 2.11 -10.01
N ASN A 481 1.59 3.13 -9.61
CA ASN A 481 2.59 3.13 -8.54
C ASN A 481 2.05 3.70 -7.21
N LEU A 482 0.76 4.03 -7.14
CA LEU A 482 0.09 4.32 -5.88
C LEU A 482 -0.38 3.01 -5.23
N SER A 483 -0.09 2.86 -3.94
CA SER A 483 -0.61 1.80 -3.08
C SER A 483 -1.45 2.40 -1.97
N PHE A 484 -2.35 1.61 -1.40
CA PHE A 484 -3.19 2.02 -0.28
C PHE A 484 -2.96 1.14 0.94
N PHE A 485 -3.28 1.64 2.12
CA PHE A 485 -3.11 0.91 3.37
C PHE A 485 -4.21 1.22 4.39
N PHE A 486 -5.04 0.22 4.72
CA PHE A 486 -6.18 0.35 5.62
C PHE A 486 -6.00 -0.46 6.92
N SER A 487 -6.64 -0.01 8.00
CA SER A 487 -6.89 -0.81 9.21
C SER A 487 -8.18 -1.60 9.03
N ASN A 488 -8.24 -2.79 9.62
CA ASN A 488 -9.45 -3.60 9.72
C ASN A 488 -9.80 -3.87 11.18
N GLY A 489 -10.95 -3.36 11.64
CA GLY A 489 -11.48 -3.57 12.98
C GLY A 489 -12.71 -4.48 12.99
N ILE A 490 -13.59 -4.29 13.98
CA ILE A 490 -14.73 -5.17 14.26
C ILE A 490 -16.04 -4.63 13.67
N ASP A 491 -16.18 -3.31 13.57
CA ASP A 491 -17.36 -2.63 13.02
C ASP A 491 -17.76 -3.17 11.63
N PRO A 492 -19.07 -3.20 11.30
CA PRO A 492 -19.56 -3.87 10.11
C PRO A 492 -18.96 -3.31 8.81
N GLU A 493 -18.69 -2.01 8.74
CA GLU A 493 -18.15 -1.33 7.54
C GLU A 493 -16.77 -1.88 7.13
N TYR A 494 -16.01 -2.44 8.07
CA TYR A 494 -14.74 -3.12 7.78
C TYR A 494 -14.90 -4.35 6.88
N ALA A 495 -16.10 -4.94 6.81
CA ALA A 495 -16.39 -6.04 5.88
C ALA A 495 -16.43 -5.59 4.40
N VAL A 496 -16.57 -4.28 4.13
CA VAL A 496 -16.73 -3.71 2.79
C VAL A 496 -15.73 -2.59 2.44
N ILE A 497 -14.83 -2.23 3.36
CA ILE A 497 -13.93 -1.08 3.19
C ILE A 497 -13.09 -1.17 1.90
N GLY A 498 -12.58 -2.35 1.56
CA GLY A 498 -11.73 -2.57 0.40
C GLY A 498 -12.47 -2.53 -0.93
N ARG A 499 -13.64 -3.18 -1.01
CA ARG A 499 -14.51 -3.13 -2.19
C ARG A 499 -15.05 -1.74 -2.49
N VAL A 500 -15.45 -0.97 -1.46
CA VAL A 500 -15.87 0.43 -1.63
C VAL A 500 -14.69 1.26 -2.14
N ALA A 501 -13.51 1.12 -1.54
CA ALA A 501 -12.30 1.82 -1.99
C ALA A 501 -12.00 1.56 -3.48
N ARG A 502 -12.03 0.28 -3.91
CA ARG A 502 -11.81 -0.10 -5.31
C ARG A 502 -12.85 0.52 -6.25
N ARG A 503 -14.13 0.45 -5.89
CA ARG A 503 -15.24 0.95 -6.72
C ARG A 503 -15.15 2.46 -6.92
N ILE A 504 -14.95 3.23 -5.84
CA ILE A 504 -14.78 4.70 -5.90
C ILE A 504 -13.56 5.06 -6.76
N TRP A 505 -12.41 4.44 -6.48
CA TRP A 505 -11.17 4.74 -7.21
C TRP A 505 -11.26 4.41 -8.69
N ALA A 506 -11.78 3.23 -9.05
CA ALA A 506 -11.92 2.81 -10.44
C ALA A 506 -12.84 3.75 -11.22
N LYS A 507 -14.00 4.10 -10.65
CA LYS A 507 -14.95 5.06 -11.23
C LYS A 507 -14.28 6.42 -11.44
N ALA A 508 -13.59 6.96 -10.43
CA ALA A 508 -12.90 8.25 -10.54
C ALA A 508 -11.79 8.22 -11.60
N MET A 509 -10.89 7.23 -11.56
CA MET A 509 -9.80 7.08 -12.52
C MET A 509 -10.31 7.00 -13.96
N LYS A 510 -11.38 6.24 -14.20
CA LYS A 510 -11.96 6.08 -15.54
C LYS A 510 -12.72 7.32 -16.01
N LEU A 511 -13.67 7.80 -15.20
CA LEU A 511 -14.66 8.79 -15.62
C LEU A 511 -14.18 10.23 -15.46
N ARG A 512 -13.39 10.51 -14.41
CA ARG A 512 -12.88 11.86 -14.13
C ARG A 512 -11.51 12.09 -14.76
N TYR A 513 -10.59 11.14 -14.62
CA TYR A 513 -9.20 11.31 -15.07
C TYR A 513 -8.89 10.69 -16.44
N GLY A 514 -9.81 9.91 -17.03
CA GLY A 514 -9.60 9.25 -18.33
C GLY A 514 -8.43 8.25 -18.34
N ALA A 515 -8.09 7.69 -17.18
CA ALA A 515 -6.93 6.84 -16.99
C ALA A 515 -7.15 5.41 -17.52
N ASN A 516 -6.06 4.73 -17.87
CA ASN A 516 -6.14 3.35 -18.36
C ASN A 516 -6.52 2.33 -17.28
N GLU A 517 -6.80 1.09 -17.68
CA GLU A 517 -7.22 0.01 -16.76
C GLU A 517 -6.24 -0.21 -15.60
N ARG A 518 -4.93 -0.07 -15.82
CA ARG A 518 -3.93 -0.31 -14.78
C ARG A 518 -3.97 0.78 -13.70
N ALA A 519 -4.29 2.01 -14.06
CA ALA A 519 -4.45 3.13 -13.13
C ALA A 519 -5.75 3.01 -12.32
N GLN A 520 -6.79 2.37 -12.87
CA GLN A 520 -8.06 2.11 -12.20
C GLN A 520 -7.98 1.03 -11.10
N MET A 521 -6.92 0.20 -11.10
CA MET A 521 -6.74 -0.89 -10.16
C MET A 521 -6.15 -0.42 -8.83
N LEU A 522 -7.02 -0.09 -7.86
CA LEU A 522 -6.59 0.22 -6.49
C LEU A 522 -6.08 -1.05 -5.79
N LYS A 523 -4.79 -1.07 -5.48
CA LYS A 523 -4.16 -2.14 -4.70
C LYS A 523 -3.93 -1.67 -3.28
N TYR A 524 -4.22 -2.52 -2.31
CA TYR A 524 -4.09 -2.14 -0.92
C TYR A 524 -3.53 -3.25 -0.03
N HIS A 525 -2.87 -2.80 1.03
CA HIS A 525 -2.54 -3.57 2.21
C HIS A 525 -3.63 -3.40 3.27
N ILE A 526 -3.94 -4.45 4.01
CA ILE A 526 -4.70 -4.37 5.26
C ILE A 526 -3.81 -4.81 6.42
N GLN A 527 -3.93 -4.11 7.54
CA GLN A 527 -3.45 -4.56 8.84
C GLN A 527 -4.64 -4.64 9.80
N THR A 528 -4.68 -5.70 10.61
CA THR A 528 -5.66 -5.84 11.70
C THR A 528 -5.51 -4.69 12.71
N SER A 529 -6.59 -4.22 13.33
CA SER A 529 -6.53 -3.05 14.20
C SER A 529 -5.80 -3.35 15.51
N GLY A 530 -4.76 -2.56 15.83
CA GLY A 530 -4.04 -2.65 17.09
C GLY A 530 -4.88 -2.16 18.27
N ARG A 531 -5.68 -1.11 18.05
CA ARG A 531 -6.60 -0.50 19.03
C ARG A 531 -7.69 -1.46 19.51
N SER A 532 -8.06 -2.42 18.67
CA SER A 532 -9.01 -3.48 19.02
C SER A 532 -8.42 -4.54 19.95
N LEU A 533 -7.11 -4.56 20.15
CA LEU A 533 -6.40 -5.52 21.00
C LEU A 533 -6.14 -4.91 22.37
N HIS A 534 -6.29 -5.70 23.42
CA HIS A 534 -6.29 -5.21 24.80
C HIS A 534 -5.22 -5.89 25.63
N ALA A 535 -4.71 -5.17 26.64
CA ALA A 535 -3.68 -5.68 27.56
C ALA A 535 -4.25 -6.63 28.63
N GLN A 536 -5.58 -6.62 28.77
CA GLN A 536 -6.38 -7.55 29.53
C GLN A 536 -6.77 -8.77 28.68
N GLU A 537 -6.76 -9.96 29.27
CA GLU A 537 -7.18 -11.21 28.60
C GLU A 537 -6.59 -11.34 27.19
N ILE A 538 -5.27 -11.15 27.08
CA ILE A 538 -4.56 -11.00 25.79
C ILE A 538 -4.79 -12.17 24.83
N ASP A 539 -5.11 -13.37 25.32
CA ASP A 539 -5.43 -14.51 24.45
C ASP A 539 -6.68 -14.28 23.61
N PHE A 540 -7.61 -13.41 24.03
CA PHE A 540 -8.79 -13.05 23.22
C PHE A 540 -8.42 -12.23 21.99
N ASN A 541 -7.22 -11.65 21.93
CA ASN A 541 -6.76 -10.86 20.80
C ASN A 541 -6.56 -11.71 19.54
N ASP A 542 -6.20 -13.00 19.67
CA ASP A 542 -6.12 -13.91 18.52
C ASP A 542 -7.50 -14.12 17.85
N ILE A 543 -8.56 -14.15 18.66
CA ILE A 543 -9.94 -14.30 18.17
C ILE A 543 -10.32 -13.06 17.34
N ARG A 544 -10.07 -11.86 17.89
CA ARG A 544 -10.34 -10.59 17.19
C ARG A 544 -9.55 -10.49 15.88
N THR A 545 -8.26 -10.79 15.94
CA THR A 545 -7.35 -10.76 14.79
C THR A 545 -7.78 -11.77 13.71
N THR A 546 -8.25 -12.95 14.11
CA THR A 546 -8.77 -13.96 13.18
C THR A 546 -9.99 -13.46 12.40
N LEU A 547 -10.95 -12.81 13.08
CA LEU A 547 -12.15 -12.26 12.42
C LEU A 547 -11.80 -11.12 11.46
N GLN A 548 -10.89 -10.22 11.88
CA GLN A 548 -10.42 -9.10 11.05
C GLN A 548 -9.67 -9.59 9.81
N ALA A 549 -8.82 -10.61 9.95
CA ALA A 549 -8.12 -11.25 8.86
C ALA A 549 -9.07 -11.94 7.88
N LEU A 550 -10.16 -12.54 8.39
CA LEU A 550 -11.17 -13.18 7.57
C LEU A 550 -11.88 -12.18 6.64
N TYR A 551 -12.32 -11.03 7.17
CA TYR A 551 -12.86 -9.94 6.36
C TYR A 551 -11.88 -9.49 5.27
N ALA A 552 -10.62 -9.28 5.64
CA ALA A 552 -9.59 -8.84 4.70
C ALA A 552 -9.37 -9.84 3.55
N ILE A 553 -9.37 -11.15 3.83
CA ILE A 553 -9.14 -12.21 2.84
C ILE A 553 -10.38 -12.44 1.98
N TYR A 554 -11.58 -12.36 2.55
CA TYR A 554 -12.84 -12.47 1.82
C TYR A 554 -13.08 -11.28 0.88
N ASP A 555 -12.68 -10.08 1.30
CA ASP A 555 -12.72 -8.88 0.45
C ASP A 555 -11.49 -8.74 -0.47
N ASN A 556 -10.74 -9.82 -0.65
CA ASN A 556 -9.69 -9.96 -1.66
C ASN A 556 -8.55 -8.91 -1.56
N CYS A 557 -8.05 -8.67 -0.35
CA CYS A 557 -6.89 -7.79 -0.14
C CYS A 557 -5.62 -8.27 -0.88
N ASN A 558 -4.71 -7.35 -1.22
CA ASN A 558 -3.48 -7.69 -1.95
C ASN A 558 -2.29 -8.04 -1.04
N SER A 559 -2.35 -7.62 0.23
CA SER A 559 -1.36 -7.94 1.24
C SER A 559 -2.00 -7.81 2.62
N LEU A 560 -1.65 -8.69 3.57
CA LEU A 560 -2.22 -8.70 4.92
C LEU A 560 -1.14 -8.81 6.00
N HIS A 561 -1.27 -7.97 7.03
CA HIS A 561 -0.58 -8.09 8.31
C HIS A 561 -1.58 -8.48 9.39
N THR A 562 -1.22 -9.47 10.18
CA THR A 562 -1.94 -9.90 11.38
C THR A 562 -1.12 -9.52 12.59
N ASN A 563 -1.72 -8.74 13.49
CA ASN A 563 -1.09 -8.36 14.74
C ASN A 563 -0.94 -9.57 15.65
N ALA A 564 -0.04 -9.43 16.60
CA ALA A 564 0.24 -10.46 17.58
C ALA A 564 -0.71 -10.33 18.78
N TYR A 565 -0.94 -11.41 19.53
CA TYR A 565 -1.89 -11.38 20.64
C TYR A 565 -1.42 -10.48 21.80
N ASP A 566 -0.11 -10.24 21.89
CA ASP A 566 0.57 -9.39 22.89
C ASP A 566 0.80 -7.93 22.43
N GLU A 567 0.19 -7.51 21.31
CA GLU A 567 0.32 -6.18 20.68
C GLU A 567 0.18 -5.02 21.67
N ALA A 568 -0.79 -5.13 22.60
CA ALA A 568 -1.09 -4.06 23.56
C ALA A 568 0.03 -3.85 24.61
N ILE A 569 1.05 -4.71 24.65
CA ILE A 569 2.08 -4.68 25.69
C ILE A 569 3.50 -4.58 25.14
N THR A 570 3.86 -5.37 24.13
CA THR A 570 5.24 -5.42 23.62
C THR A 570 5.33 -5.74 22.14
N THR A 571 6.53 -5.60 21.57
CA THR A 571 6.82 -6.02 20.20
C THR A 571 6.81 -7.55 20.12
N PRO A 572 6.26 -8.17 19.05
CA PRO A 572 5.98 -9.61 19.03
C PRO A 572 7.22 -10.49 19.23
N THR A 573 7.13 -11.42 20.18
CA THR A 573 8.11 -12.50 20.39
C THR A 573 8.12 -13.49 19.22
N GLU A 574 9.06 -14.44 19.22
CA GLU A 574 9.04 -15.51 18.21
C GLU A 574 7.79 -16.39 18.30
N GLU A 575 7.33 -16.68 19.52
CA GLU A 575 6.12 -17.47 19.72
C GLU A 575 4.87 -16.68 19.31
N SER A 576 4.79 -15.41 19.68
CA SER A 576 3.65 -14.54 19.35
C SER A 576 3.51 -14.28 17.86
N VAL A 577 4.63 -14.01 17.15
CA VAL A 577 4.57 -13.82 15.68
C VAL A 577 4.14 -15.10 14.96
N ARG A 578 4.49 -16.28 15.46
CA ARG A 578 4.10 -17.56 14.86
C ARG A 578 2.58 -17.75 14.93
N ARG A 579 1.96 -17.38 16.06
CA ARG A 579 0.49 -17.38 16.20
C ARG A 579 -0.16 -16.42 15.19
N ALA A 580 0.36 -15.20 15.10
CA ALA A 580 -0.13 -14.20 14.16
C ALA A 580 -0.04 -14.68 12.68
N VAL A 581 1.08 -15.30 12.29
CA VAL A 581 1.25 -15.87 10.94
C VAL A 581 0.32 -17.07 10.72
N ALA A 582 0.15 -17.92 11.73
CA ALA A 582 -0.71 -19.09 11.65
C ALA A 582 -2.17 -18.73 11.33
N ILE A 583 -2.69 -17.60 11.80
CA ILE A 583 -4.03 -17.09 11.45
C ILE A 583 -4.19 -17.01 9.92
N GLN A 584 -3.23 -16.38 9.22
CA GLN A 584 -3.29 -16.25 7.76
C GLN A 584 -3.13 -17.60 7.06
N LEU A 585 -2.26 -18.48 7.58
CA LEU A 585 -2.04 -19.80 7.02
C LEU A 585 -3.29 -20.68 7.14
N ILE A 586 -3.95 -20.70 8.30
CA ILE A 586 -5.18 -21.46 8.52
C ILE A 586 -6.29 -20.96 7.60
N ILE A 587 -6.49 -19.64 7.48
CA ILE A 587 -7.52 -19.10 6.58
C ILE A 587 -7.21 -19.44 5.12
N ASN A 588 -5.97 -19.27 4.65
CA ASN A 588 -5.63 -19.49 3.24
C ASN A 588 -5.55 -20.98 2.86
N HIS A 589 -5.10 -21.85 3.78
CA HIS A 589 -4.78 -23.25 3.47
C HIS A 589 -5.83 -24.23 3.97
N GLU A 590 -6.43 -24.01 5.15
CA GLU A 590 -7.37 -24.95 5.80
C GLU A 590 -8.84 -24.56 5.63
N LEU A 591 -9.19 -23.27 5.75
CA LEU A 591 -10.58 -22.83 5.69
C LEU A 591 -11.19 -23.05 4.30
N GLY A 592 -12.09 -24.02 4.19
CA GLY A 592 -12.64 -24.47 2.90
C GLY A 592 -13.36 -23.39 2.10
N LEU A 593 -14.10 -22.48 2.75
CA LEU A 593 -14.83 -21.41 2.05
C LEU A 593 -13.88 -20.36 1.45
N ALA A 594 -12.69 -20.14 2.04
CA ALA A 594 -11.69 -19.22 1.50
C ALA A 594 -11.06 -19.68 0.17
N LYS A 595 -11.35 -20.92 -0.27
CA LYS A 595 -11.01 -21.40 -1.62
C LYS A 595 -11.92 -20.81 -2.70
N ASN A 596 -13.10 -20.31 -2.34
CA ASN A 596 -13.85 -19.39 -3.17
C ASN A 596 -13.27 -17.96 -2.99
N GLU A 597 -13.07 -17.27 -4.10
CA GLU A 597 -12.35 -16.01 -4.20
C GLU A 597 -13.30 -14.81 -4.34
N ASN A 598 -14.62 -15.04 -4.32
CA ASN A 598 -15.63 -13.99 -4.30
C ASN A 598 -16.82 -14.27 -3.35
N PRO A 599 -16.59 -14.73 -2.10
CA PRO A 599 -17.65 -15.25 -1.22
C PRO A 599 -18.63 -14.16 -0.73
N LEU A 600 -18.26 -12.89 -0.87
CA LEU A 600 -19.05 -11.75 -0.44
C LEU A 600 -20.11 -11.31 -1.46
N GLN A 601 -19.97 -11.69 -2.74
CA GLN A 601 -20.88 -11.22 -3.80
C GLN A 601 -22.24 -11.93 -3.72
N GLY A 602 -23.33 -11.19 -3.91
CA GLY A 602 -24.70 -11.71 -3.81
C GLY A 602 -25.27 -11.73 -2.38
N SER A 603 -24.48 -11.35 -1.37
CA SER A 603 -24.96 -11.21 0.01
C SER A 603 -25.68 -9.87 0.17
N PHE A 604 -26.97 -9.91 0.54
CA PHE A 604 -27.80 -8.72 0.66
C PHE A 604 -27.21 -7.66 1.61
N ILE A 605 -26.71 -8.08 2.77
CA ILE A 605 -26.10 -7.15 3.74
C ILE A 605 -24.79 -6.56 3.21
N ILE A 606 -24.03 -7.32 2.41
CA ILE A 606 -22.78 -6.80 1.86
C ILE A 606 -23.06 -5.80 0.75
N GLU A 607 -24.02 -6.06 -0.13
CA GLU A 607 -24.41 -5.13 -1.19
C GLU A 607 -24.95 -3.82 -0.59
N GLU A 608 -25.91 -3.91 0.34
CA GLU A 608 -26.47 -2.75 1.04
C GLU A 608 -25.37 -1.95 1.78
N LEU A 609 -24.52 -2.63 2.54
CA LEU A 609 -23.46 -1.96 3.30
C LEU A 609 -22.40 -1.33 2.37
N THR A 610 -22.12 -1.94 1.22
CA THR A 610 -21.22 -1.36 0.21
C THR A 610 -21.79 -0.03 -0.29
N ASP A 611 -23.09 0.03 -0.57
CA ASP A 611 -23.74 1.25 -1.07
C ASP A 611 -23.85 2.32 0.02
N LEU A 612 -24.22 1.95 1.26
CA LEU A 612 -24.28 2.86 2.41
C LEU A 612 -22.91 3.49 2.72
N VAL A 613 -21.85 2.68 2.71
CA VAL A 613 -20.49 3.16 2.98
C VAL A 613 -19.95 3.99 1.80
N GLU A 614 -20.25 3.62 0.55
CA GLU A 614 -19.88 4.44 -0.62
C GLU A 614 -20.51 5.84 -0.52
N GLU A 615 -21.82 5.93 -0.25
CA GLU A 615 -22.53 7.20 -0.11
C GLU A 615 -22.01 8.05 1.06
N ALA A 616 -21.76 7.42 2.22
CA ALA A 616 -21.22 8.13 3.38
C ALA A 616 -19.82 8.71 3.11
N VAL A 617 -18.98 7.98 2.37
CA VAL A 617 -17.65 8.45 1.95
C VAL A 617 -17.77 9.62 0.97
N LEU A 618 -18.69 9.56 0.00
CA LEU A 618 -18.90 10.65 -0.95
C LEU A 618 -19.43 11.91 -0.24
N THR A 619 -20.35 11.76 0.71
CA THR A 619 -20.83 12.86 1.56
C THR A 619 -19.68 13.50 2.34
N GLU A 620 -18.74 12.69 2.84
CA GLU A 620 -17.55 13.21 3.53
C GLU A 620 -16.60 13.95 2.57
N PHE A 621 -16.49 13.52 1.31
CA PHE A 621 -15.72 14.26 0.30
C PHE A 621 -16.30 15.65 0.06
N ASP A 622 -17.62 15.82 0.03
CA ASP A 622 -18.25 17.14 -0.12
C ASP A 622 -17.86 18.06 1.04
N ARG A 623 -17.90 17.56 2.28
CA ARG A 623 -17.48 18.33 3.47
C ARG A 623 -16.02 18.77 3.41
N ILE A 624 -15.13 17.92 2.91
CA ILE A 624 -13.71 18.25 2.72
C ILE A 624 -13.55 19.27 1.59
N THR A 625 -14.31 19.13 0.51
CA THR A 625 -14.27 20.02 -0.65
C THR A 625 -14.71 21.44 -0.29
N GLU A 626 -15.79 21.58 0.48
CA GLU A 626 -16.28 22.87 1.01
C GLU A 626 -15.23 23.63 1.85
N ARG A 627 -14.23 22.91 2.38
CA ARG A 627 -13.12 23.46 3.19
C ARG A 627 -11.86 23.72 2.37
N GLY A 628 -11.93 23.69 1.04
CA GLY A 628 -10.76 23.90 0.17
C GLY A 628 -9.95 22.62 -0.07
N GLY A 629 -10.61 21.46 -0.05
CA GLY A 629 -9.95 20.16 -0.21
C GLY A 629 -9.16 19.74 1.02
N VAL A 630 -8.33 18.70 0.89
CA VAL A 630 -7.60 18.12 2.02
C VAL A 630 -6.69 19.14 2.71
N LEU A 631 -5.96 19.95 1.94
CA LEU A 631 -5.02 20.93 2.49
C LEU A 631 -5.75 22.05 3.24
N GLY A 632 -6.82 22.62 2.69
CA GLY A 632 -7.61 23.63 3.40
C GLY A 632 -8.34 23.07 4.64
N ALA A 633 -8.80 21.82 4.56
CA ALA A 633 -9.32 21.11 5.72
C ALA A 633 -8.26 20.90 6.82
N MET A 634 -7.00 20.62 6.44
CA MET A 634 -5.87 20.50 7.38
C MET A 634 -5.52 21.84 8.03
N GLU A 635 -5.57 22.96 7.30
CA GLU A 635 -5.37 24.31 7.86
C GLU A 635 -6.37 24.64 8.99
N THR A 636 -7.61 24.16 8.85
CA THR A 636 -8.67 24.32 9.87
C THR A 636 -8.74 23.15 10.86
N MET A 637 -7.77 22.22 10.81
CA MET A 637 -7.69 21.04 11.68
C MET A 637 -8.93 20.13 11.61
N TYR A 638 -9.68 20.15 10.51
CA TYR A 638 -10.95 19.43 10.39
C TYR A 638 -10.79 17.93 10.60
N GLN A 639 -9.88 17.28 9.87
CA GLN A 639 -9.65 15.84 9.98
C GLN A 639 -9.19 15.49 11.41
N ARG A 640 -8.20 16.22 11.94
CA ARG A 640 -7.65 15.98 13.28
C ARG A 640 -8.71 16.13 14.37
N GLY A 641 -9.53 17.19 14.30
CA GLY A 641 -10.63 17.44 15.22
C GLY A 641 -11.66 16.32 15.18
N LYS A 642 -12.11 15.92 13.98
CA LYS A 642 -13.08 14.83 13.81
C LYS A 642 -12.56 13.49 14.34
N ILE A 643 -11.28 13.16 14.07
CA ILE A 643 -10.63 11.95 14.60
C ILE A 643 -10.65 11.96 16.13
N GLN A 644 -10.35 13.09 16.77
CA GLN A 644 -10.36 13.21 18.22
C GLN A 644 -11.77 13.10 18.82
N GLU A 645 -12.78 13.69 18.17
CA GLU A 645 -14.19 13.58 18.56
C GLU A 645 -14.66 12.11 18.51
N GLU A 646 -14.38 11.41 17.41
CA GLU A 646 -14.71 9.99 17.23
C GLU A 646 -13.96 9.12 18.24
N SER A 647 -12.69 9.43 18.51
CA SER A 647 -11.89 8.75 19.52
C SER A 647 -12.48 8.89 20.92
N LEU A 648 -12.87 10.11 21.30
CA LEU A 648 -13.46 10.39 22.61
C LEU A 648 -14.82 9.71 22.77
N PHE A 649 -15.63 9.70 21.71
CA PHE A 649 -16.90 8.99 21.68
C PHE A 649 -16.71 7.50 21.95
N TYR A 650 -15.79 6.84 21.23
CA TYR A 650 -15.47 5.43 21.45
C TYR A 650 -14.99 5.16 22.90
N GLU A 651 -14.03 5.95 23.41
CA GLU A 651 -13.52 5.72 24.77
C GLU A 651 -14.59 5.99 25.84
N THR A 652 -15.52 6.93 25.61
CA THR A 652 -16.65 7.16 26.52
C THR A 652 -17.56 5.95 26.58
N LEU A 653 -17.96 5.38 25.44
CA LEU A 653 -18.81 4.18 25.42
C LEU A 653 -18.11 2.95 25.99
N LYS A 654 -16.82 2.79 25.72
CA LYS A 654 -16.01 1.70 26.28
C LYS A 654 -15.89 1.82 27.80
N ASN A 655 -15.67 3.02 28.33
CA ASN A 655 -15.52 3.24 29.77
C ASN A 655 -16.87 3.20 30.51
N SER A 656 -17.96 3.66 29.89
CA SER A 656 -19.31 3.55 30.48
C SER A 656 -19.84 2.11 30.47
N GLY A 657 -19.33 1.26 29.58
CA GLY A 657 -19.79 -0.11 29.39
C GLY A 657 -20.94 -0.25 28.38
N GLU A 658 -21.41 0.85 27.79
CA GLU A 658 -22.43 0.85 26.74
C GLU A 658 -21.94 0.14 25.48
N TYR A 659 -20.65 0.25 25.16
CA TYR A 659 -20.01 -0.52 24.12
C TYR A 659 -19.29 -1.74 24.72
N PRO A 660 -19.80 -2.97 24.53
CA PRO A 660 -19.29 -4.14 25.21
C PRO A 660 -17.93 -4.59 24.66
N ILE A 661 -16.94 -4.68 25.54
CA ILE A 661 -15.61 -5.19 25.25
C ILE A 661 -15.33 -6.39 26.17
N ILE A 662 -15.36 -7.59 25.58
CA ILE A 662 -15.16 -8.87 26.27
C ILE A 662 -13.76 -8.91 26.92
N GLY A 663 -13.72 -9.18 28.23
CA GLY A 663 -12.49 -9.22 29.03
C GLY A 663 -12.01 -7.84 29.49
N VAL A 664 -12.69 -6.75 29.17
CA VAL A 664 -12.30 -5.39 29.59
C VAL A 664 -13.38 -4.76 30.47
N ASN A 665 -14.58 -4.54 29.94
CA ASN A 665 -15.70 -3.93 30.69
C ASN A 665 -16.86 -4.91 30.94
N THR A 666 -16.85 -6.06 30.28
CA THR A 666 -17.84 -7.14 30.46
C THR A 666 -17.16 -8.51 30.30
N PHE A 667 -17.81 -9.58 30.77
CA PHE A 667 -17.25 -10.94 30.80
C PHE A 667 -15.87 -11.00 31.49
N LEU A 668 -15.81 -10.49 32.71
CA LEU A 668 -14.58 -10.47 33.53
C LEU A 668 -14.40 -11.81 34.26
N SER A 669 -13.15 -12.22 34.48
CA SER A 669 -12.86 -13.41 35.28
C SER A 669 -13.24 -13.20 36.76
N GLN A 670 -13.27 -14.28 37.56
CA GLN A 670 -13.44 -14.19 39.02
C GLN A 670 -12.36 -13.35 39.71
N LYS A 671 -11.19 -13.19 39.07
CA LYS A 671 -10.08 -12.36 39.55
C LYS A 671 -10.14 -10.92 38.98
N GLY A 672 -11.24 -10.53 38.34
CA GLY A 672 -11.34 -9.32 37.54
C GLY A 672 -10.65 -9.49 36.19
N SER A 673 -9.99 -8.43 35.71
CA SER A 673 -9.23 -8.47 34.46
C SER A 673 -7.86 -7.79 34.62
N PRO A 674 -6.89 -8.49 35.24
CA PRO A 674 -5.58 -7.91 35.49
C PRO A 674 -4.79 -7.79 34.18
N THR A 675 -4.06 -6.68 34.04
CA THR A 675 -3.08 -6.53 32.97
C THR A 675 -1.96 -7.55 33.16
N ILE A 676 -1.68 -8.35 32.13
CA ILE A 676 -0.58 -9.30 32.16
C ILE A 676 0.72 -8.56 31.89
N LEU A 677 1.69 -8.66 32.81
CA LEU A 677 3.05 -8.18 32.55
C LEU A 677 3.80 -9.28 31.78
N PRO A 678 4.35 -9.00 30.59
CA PRO A 678 5.07 -10.00 29.82
C PRO A 678 6.34 -10.42 30.56
N ARG A 679 6.67 -11.71 30.48
CA ARG A 679 7.88 -12.27 31.09
C ARG A 679 9.15 -11.79 30.38
N GLU A 680 9.03 -11.49 29.09
CA GLU A 680 10.11 -11.03 28.22
C GLU A 680 9.64 -9.76 27.50
N VAL A 681 10.46 -8.71 27.55
CA VAL A 681 10.22 -7.48 26.81
C VAL A 681 11.38 -7.33 25.85
N ILE A 682 11.07 -7.28 24.57
CA ILE A 682 12.10 -7.16 23.56
C ILE A 682 12.49 -5.69 23.37
N ARG A 683 13.77 -5.39 23.66
CA ARG A 683 14.38 -4.06 23.57
C ARG A 683 15.80 -4.18 23.01
N SER A 684 16.30 -3.07 22.49
CA SER A 684 17.71 -2.93 22.09
C SER A 684 18.66 -3.01 23.30
N THR A 685 19.79 -3.69 23.15
CA THR A 685 20.84 -3.74 24.19
C THR A 685 21.69 -2.47 24.19
N GLU A 686 22.41 -2.20 25.29
CA GLU A 686 23.35 -1.08 25.36
C GLU A 686 24.46 -1.19 24.31
N GLU A 687 24.95 -2.40 24.07
CA GLU A 687 25.96 -2.69 23.04
C GLU A 687 25.46 -2.31 21.64
N GLU A 688 24.22 -2.68 21.28
CA GLU A 688 23.60 -2.31 20.00
C GLU A 688 23.46 -0.79 19.84
N LYS A 689 23.24 -0.05 20.92
CA LYS A 689 23.12 1.42 20.88
C LYS A 689 24.47 2.08 20.65
N LEU A 690 25.47 1.72 21.44
CA LEU A 690 26.84 2.24 21.32
C LEU A 690 27.44 1.87 19.96
N ALA A 691 27.11 0.68 19.45
CA ALA A 691 27.45 0.23 18.12
C ALA A 691 26.97 1.19 17.02
N GLN A 692 25.70 1.60 17.06
CA GLN A 692 25.11 2.48 16.07
C GLN A 692 25.64 3.92 16.15
N ILE A 693 25.95 4.40 17.36
CA ILE A 693 26.63 5.69 17.54
C ILE A 693 28.01 5.65 16.89
N ALA A 694 28.79 4.60 17.14
CA ALA A 694 30.11 4.42 16.54
C ALA A 694 30.03 4.33 15.00
N THR A 695 28.99 3.69 14.44
CA THR A 695 28.74 3.64 12.99
C THR A 695 28.63 5.05 12.40
N VAL A 696 27.81 5.93 12.99
CA VAL A 696 27.64 7.32 12.53
C VAL A 696 28.93 8.12 12.64
N GLU A 697 29.62 8.03 13.78
CA GLU A 697 30.87 8.77 13.99
C GLU A 697 31.94 8.34 12.98
N ASN A 698 32.05 7.04 12.72
CA ASN A 698 33.00 6.50 11.76
C ASN A 698 32.66 6.93 10.32
N LEU A 699 31.38 6.91 9.93
CA LEU A 699 30.92 7.41 8.63
C LEU A 699 31.31 8.89 8.43
N LYS A 700 31.03 9.73 9.43
CA LYS A 700 31.36 11.17 9.40
C LYS A 700 32.85 11.41 9.25
N LYS A 701 33.69 10.63 9.94
CA LYS A 701 35.16 10.69 9.83
C LYS A 701 35.65 10.24 8.44
N ALA A 702 35.15 9.11 7.94
CA ALA A 702 35.56 8.56 6.65
C ALA A 702 35.22 9.50 5.47
N ASN A 703 34.11 10.25 5.59
CA ASN A 703 33.55 11.08 4.53
C ASN A 703 33.56 12.59 4.81
N ALA A 704 34.34 13.10 5.76
CA ALA A 704 34.26 14.50 6.20
C ALA A 704 34.28 15.54 5.05
N GLY A 705 35.16 15.37 4.06
CA GLY A 705 35.23 16.27 2.89
C GLY A 705 34.09 16.06 1.89
N ASN A 706 33.88 14.82 1.44
CA ASN A 706 32.88 14.48 0.44
C ASN A 706 31.45 14.76 0.94
N GLY A 707 31.18 14.46 2.21
CA GLY A 707 29.88 14.67 2.84
C GLY A 707 29.49 16.14 2.88
N ALA A 708 30.39 17.04 3.27
CA ALA A 708 30.10 18.48 3.28
C ALA A 708 29.75 19.02 1.88
N ALA A 709 30.48 18.59 0.86
CA ALA A 709 30.20 18.96 -0.53
C ALA A 709 28.84 18.41 -1.02
N ALA A 710 28.51 17.16 -0.67
CA ALA A 710 27.26 16.52 -1.05
C ALA A 710 26.04 17.18 -0.38
N LEU A 711 26.12 17.50 0.92
CA LEU A 711 25.07 18.24 1.63
C LEU A 711 24.88 19.64 1.03
N LYS A 712 25.96 20.34 0.68
CA LYS A 712 25.85 21.65 0.05
C LYS A 712 25.17 21.58 -1.32
N LYS A 713 25.51 20.56 -2.12
CA LYS A 713 24.84 20.30 -3.41
C LYS A 713 23.35 19.99 -3.23
N LEU A 714 23.01 19.19 -2.22
CA LEU A 714 21.62 18.88 -1.88
C LEU A 714 20.82 20.16 -1.54
N GLN A 715 21.40 21.04 -0.71
CA GLN A 715 20.79 22.33 -0.36
C GLN A 715 20.62 23.23 -1.58
N LEU A 716 21.64 23.34 -2.44
CA LEU A 716 21.56 24.12 -3.68
C LEU A 716 20.48 23.57 -4.62
N SER A 717 20.35 22.25 -4.72
CA SER A 717 19.31 21.61 -5.52
C SER A 717 17.91 22.00 -5.03
N ALA A 718 17.71 22.04 -3.70
CA ALA A 718 16.45 22.49 -3.11
C ALA A 718 16.18 23.98 -3.38
N LEU A 719 17.17 24.85 -3.18
CA LEU A 719 17.06 26.30 -3.40
C LEU A 719 16.82 26.67 -4.87
N HIS A 720 17.43 25.95 -5.80
CA HIS A 720 17.25 26.15 -7.24
C HIS A 720 16.01 25.44 -7.81
N ASN A 721 15.19 24.85 -6.94
CA ASN A 721 14.00 24.09 -7.31
C ASN A 721 14.27 22.93 -8.30
N GLU A 722 15.47 22.35 -8.23
CA GLU A 722 15.83 21.14 -8.95
C GLU A 722 15.19 19.90 -8.28
N ASN A 723 15.39 18.72 -8.88
CA ASN A 723 14.91 17.46 -8.30
C ASN A 723 15.78 17.06 -7.11
N ILE A 724 15.26 17.19 -5.90
CA ILE A 724 16.01 16.96 -4.66
C ILE A 724 16.36 15.47 -4.49
N PHE A 725 15.47 14.57 -4.92
CA PHE A 725 15.71 13.12 -4.80
C PHE A 725 16.90 12.64 -5.65
N ALA A 726 17.13 13.24 -6.82
CA ALA A 726 18.31 12.97 -7.63
C ALA A 726 19.62 13.35 -6.89
N ALA A 727 19.62 14.45 -6.13
CA ALA A 727 20.76 14.81 -5.28
C ALA A 727 20.86 13.91 -4.05
N LEU A 728 19.73 13.48 -3.46
CA LEU A 728 19.70 12.51 -2.35
C LEU A 728 20.35 11.18 -2.73
N MET A 729 20.10 10.66 -3.94
CA MET A 729 20.71 9.43 -4.44
C MET A 729 22.25 9.45 -4.40
N GLU A 730 22.86 10.63 -4.42
CA GLU A 730 24.31 10.81 -4.30
C GLU A 730 24.72 11.15 -2.86
N ALA A 731 23.98 12.01 -2.16
CA ALA A 731 24.30 12.40 -0.78
C ALA A 731 24.29 11.22 0.21
N VAL A 732 23.36 10.28 0.04
CA VAL A 732 23.24 9.10 0.91
C VAL A 732 24.45 8.17 0.87
N LYS A 733 25.31 8.28 -0.15
CA LYS A 733 26.53 7.47 -0.27
C LYS A 733 27.61 7.89 0.73
N CYS A 734 27.56 9.12 1.23
CA CYS A 734 28.60 9.70 2.08
C CYS A 734 28.09 10.43 3.33
N CYS A 735 26.77 10.57 3.50
CA CYS A 735 26.16 11.29 4.61
C CYS A 735 25.20 10.40 5.41
N SER A 736 25.12 10.65 6.72
CA SER A 736 24.12 10.01 7.58
C SER A 736 22.72 10.62 7.38
N LEU A 737 21.71 9.90 7.90
CA LEU A 737 20.32 10.33 7.93
C LEU A 737 20.18 11.70 8.60
N GLY A 738 20.74 11.87 9.80
CA GLY A 738 20.72 13.13 10.54
C GLY A 738 21.38 14.28 9.77
N GLN A 739 22.56 14.04 9.17
CA GLN A 739 23.23 15.07 8.37
C GLN A 739 22.35 15.58 7.23
N ILE A 740 21.68 14.66 6.52
CA ILE A 740 20.79 14.99 5.40
C ILE A 740 19.56 15.76 5.91
N THR A 741 18.91 15.26 6.97
CA THR A 741 17.71 15.90 7.54
C THR A 741 17.99 17.33 8.00
N HIS A 742 19.06 17.54 8.77
CA HIS A 742 19.44 18.88 9.26
C HIS A 742 19.84 19.83 8.13
N ALA A 743 20.54 19.32 7.11
CA ALA A 743 20.85 20.14 5.93
C ALA A 743 19.58 20.58 5.17
N LEU A 744 18.56 19.72 5.11
CA LEU A 744 17.26 20.04 4.52
C LEU A 744 16.42 20.97 5.39
N TYR A 745 16.54 20.93 6.73
CA TYR A 745 15.87 21.90 7.60
C TYR A 745 16.28 23.35 7.31
N GLU A 746 17.55 23.59 6.95
CA GLU A 746 18.06 24.93 6.62
C GLU A 746 17.44 25.53 5.35
N VAL A 747 16.84 24.73 4.47
CA VAL A 747 16.32 25.17 3.17
C VAL A 747 14.83 24.88 2.95
N GLY A 748 14.30 23.81 3.55
CA GLY A 748 12.90 23.37 3.42
C GLY A 748 12.02 23.67 4.64
N GLY A 749 12.64 24.15 5.73
CA GLY A 749 11.99 24.45 6.98
C GLY A 749 11.66 23.20 7.81
N GLN A 750 11.62 23.39 9.14
CA GLN A 750 11.13 22.39 10.08
C GLN A 750 9.60 22.44 10.14
N TYR A 751 8.99 21.27 10.39
CA TYR A 751 7.56 21.21 10.67
C TYR A 751 7.22 22.04 11.92
N ARG A 752 6.26 22.96 11.77
CA ARG A 752 5.70 23.70 12.89
C ARG A 752 4.40 23.02 13.29
N ARG A 753 4.32 22.58 14.55
CA ARG A 753 3.04 22.10 15.10
C ARG A 753 2.07 23.28 15.12
N ASN A 754 0.96 23.15 14.40
CA ASN A 754 -0.07 24.17 14.30
C ASN A 754 -1.05 24.15 15.51
N MET A 755 -0.59 23.70 16.69
CA MET A 755 -1.31 23.76 17.97
C MET A 755 -0.50 24.54 19.01
#